data_AF-A0A1I7V0Z0-F1
#
_entry.id   AF-A0A1I7V0Z0-F1
#
_cell.length_a   1.000
_cell.length_b   1.000
_cell.length_c   1.000
_cell.angle_alpha   90.00
_cell.angle_beta   90.00
_cell.angle_gamma   90.00
#
_symmetry.space_group_name_H-M   'P 1'
#
loop_
_entity.id
_entity.type
_entity.pdbx_description
1 polymer ?
#
loop_
_entity_poly.entity_id
_entity_poly.type
_entity_poly.pdbx_seq_one_letter_code
_entity_poly.pdbx_strand_id
1 'polypeptide(L)'
;MCRFVEDDLFAVIIDENGNESESEEELSDTEENQNNKDPQNLLRKLKMEVTTHPGKGGQEVPVYSNDDEHPLDGPHTILHAVQCPKKFIATVAPSEVADTACFVCDSNLVSMQMIEEDADHIHWKQTMSTTHYYATDNWKDDFYRVTPLMCRGVLRGAYRVGRDRSGKIQRVDIIRVYRVTRHFSCWKTVPVFHRVISLVEAALPYKQMTTKQKQLLKANGNKLINRLFIQYYWRFQQSVISQKMSNWDYIDEVDIIPKLPPNFDELRESKKWQERKEALEALLKVLTDNERLSTKVSYAELIGNIQTILAKDANINCQALAAKCIAKFATGLRAKFSAFATPLLPVIFEKMKEKKPTLREPLVECAMEVGRTMTSLEAGQEDVLAALAKPNPQIKQQTALFVARQLDLVAPAKQPKGFIKAVVPVLGKLTGDADQDVREAALQALGSIQRIIGDKNIKSLLGDLGSDETKIKKISEFSDKSAASYAEEQAKLAPEPSRPAAATSSEPSAAAQSAAQPVEAAEADPWDFLDPFDLLGKMPDAFDTNIESKKWQERKEALEGLLQLLSANPKLDPKGGYGGLVEKLQKVLEKDANINVAALAANCIAGLANGLRSKFQQFAISVAPIIFEKFKEKKPTLRDPLVACIDAVVATTSLEALGEIVLAALSKPNPSIKTQTDLFLKRTFMGLNSQTMPKRH
;
A
#
# COMPACT_ATOMS: atom_id res chain seq x y z
N MET A 1 36.87 -47.44 29.42
CA MET A 1 35.50 -46.97 29.67
C MET A 1 35.56 -45.49 29.96
N CYS A 2 35.36 -44.63 28.96
CA CYS A 2 35.56 -43.19 29.10
C CYS A 2 34.25 -42.47 29.45
N ARG A 3 34.30 -41.74 30.57
CA ARG A 3 33.35 -40.73 31.04
C ARG A 3 33.18 -39.60 30.02
N PHE A 4 32.00 -39.00 29.97
CA PHE A 4 31.83 -37.55 29.77
C PHE A 4 30.80 -36.99 30.77
N VAL A 5 31.08 -35.77 31.20
CA VAL A 5 30.63 -35.08 32.43
C VAL A 5 29.43 -34.15 32.14
N GLU A 6 28.73 -33.84 33.24
CA GLU A 6 27.58 -32.96 33.51
C GLU A 6 27.46 -31.60 32.78
N ASP A 7 26.24 -31.05 32.98
CA ASP A 7 25.79 -29.64 32.90
C ASP A 7 25.16 -29.14 31.58
N ASP A 8 23.85 -28.84 31.62
CA ASP A 8 23.39 -27.44 31.76
C ASP A 8 21.85 -27.21 31.72
N LEU A 9 21.28 -27.15 32.94
CA LEU A 9 20.28 -26.21 33.49
C LEU A 9 18.85 -26.12 32.91
N PHE A 10 17.97 -26.90 33.55
CA PHE A 10 16.72 -26.40 34.15
C PHE A 10 17.01 -25.22 35.10
N ALA A 11 16.21 -24.16 35.09
CA ALA A 11 16.18 -23.23 36.22
C ALA A 11 15.12 -23.71 37.23
N VAL A 12 15.53 -24.61 38.14
CA VAL A 12 14.92 -24.76 39.46
C VAL A 12 15.49 -23.66 40.34
N ILE A 13 14.63 -22.98 41.11
CA ILE A 13 15.03 -21.93 42.06
C ILE A 13 15.66 -22.63 43.26
N ILE A 14 16.93 -22.32 43.56
CA ILE A 14 17.61 -22.72 44.79
C ILE A 14 17.67 -21.49 45.70
N ASP A 15 17.23 -21.64 46.95
CA ASP A 15 17.40 -20.61 47.97
C ASP A 15 18.87 -20.51 48.45
N GLU A 16 19.17 -19.54 49.32
CA GLU A 16 20.55 -19.25 49.73
C GLU A 16 21.23 -20.35 50.57
N ASN A 17 20.54 -21.45 50.89
CA ASN A 17 21.07 -22.56 51.69
C ASN A 17 21.11 -23.92 50.96
N GLY A 18 20.68 -24.01 49.69
CA GLY A 18 21.00 -25.16 48.85
C GLY A 18 20.10 -26.40 48.99
N ASN A 19 18.88 -26.29 49.51
CA ASN A 19 17.92 -27.41 49.53
C ASN A 19 16.77 -27.21 48.52
N GLU A 20 16.42 -28.28 47.80
CA GLU A 20 15.19 -28.38 47.02
C GLU A 20 14.01 -28.63 47.98
N SER A 21 13.03 -27.73 48.04
CA SER A 21 11.76 -27.99 48.71
C SER A 21 10.57 -27.59 47.84
N GLU A 22 9.76 -28.59 47.52
CA GLU A 22 8.40 -28.44 47.00
C GLU A 22 7.52 -27.90 48.13
N SER A 23 6.92 -26.73 47.95
CA SER A 23 5.66 -26.41 48.64
C SER A 23 4.88 -25.35 47.87
N GLU A 24 3.65 -25.74 47.54
CA GLU A 24 2.58 -24.90 47.02
C GLU A 24 2.13 -23.96 48.14
N GLU A 25 2.20 -22.64 47.92
CA GLU A 25 1.43 -21.67 48.71
C GLU A 25 0.61 -20.78 47.78
N GLU A 26 -0.71 -21.02 47.84
CA GLU A 26 -1.76 -20.12 47.37
C GLU A 26 -1.60 -18.75 48.02
N LEU A 27 -1.57 -17.67 47.22
CA LEU A 27 -1.62 -16.31 47.74
C LEU A 27 -2.83 -15.55 47.19
N SER A 28 -3.75 -15.35 48.13
CA SER A 28 -5.02 -14.65 48.13
C SER A 28 -5.03 -13.22 47.56
N ASP A 29 -6.19 -12.87 47.01
CA ASP A 29 -6.61 -11.54 46.59
C ASP A 29 -6.46 -10.48 47.71
N THR A 30 -5.78 -9.39 47.40
CA THR A 30 -6.07 -8.08 48.01
C THR A 30 -6.14 -7.02 46.92
N GLU A 31 -7.30 -6.37 46.85
CA GLU A 31 -7.66 -5.27 45.97
C GLU A 31 -6.87 -4.01 46.31
N GLU A 32 -6.13 -3.44 45.34
CA GLU A 32 -5.94 -1.99 45.13
C GLU A 32 -4.92 -1.69 44.00
N ASN A 33 -5.42 -1.53 42.77
CA ASN A 33 -4.97 -0.53 41.79
C ASN A 33 -5.70 -0.75 40.46
N GLN A 34 -6.82 -0.03 40.27
CA GLN A 34 -7.53 0.02 39.00
C GLN A 34 -7.04 1.18 38.13
N ASN A 35 -7.00 0.90 36.83
CA ASN A 35 -6.87 1.79 35.67
C ASN A 35 -5.46 2.14 35.17
N ASN A 36 -4.87 1.24 34.37
CA ASN A 36 -4.41 1.58 33.01
C ASN A 36 -4.09 0.32 32.15
N LYS A 37 -4.78 0.23 31.00
CA LYS A 37 -4.49 -0.35 29.66
C LYS A 37 -3.57 -1.59 29.47
N ASP A 38 -4.06 -2.52 28.62
CA ASP A 38 -3.37 -3.55 27.78
C ASP A 38 -3.26 -5.01 28.29
N PRO A 39 -3.20 -6.05 27.42
CA PRO A 39 -4.31 -6.57 26.61
C PRO A 39 -4.52 -8.09 26.76
N GLN A 40 -4.65 -8.60 27.98
CA GLN A 40 -5.31 -9.89 28.29
C GLN A 40 -5.42 -10.03 29.81
N ASN A 41 -6.09 -9.06 30.44
CA ASN A 41 -6.76 -9.27 31.71
C ASN A 41 -8.04 -10.04 31.37
N LEU A 42 -8.11 -11.37 31.37
CA LEU A 42 -7.31 -12.47 31.87
C LEU A 42 -7.87 -13.62 31.00
N LEU A 43 -7.09 -14.51 30.41
CA LEU A 43 -7.50 -15.64 29.54
C LEU A 43 -8.45 -16.69 30.20
N ARG A 44 -9.16 -16.25 31.23
CA ARG A 44 -9.93 -16.92 32.28
C ARG A 44 -9.75 -16.05 33.54
N LYS A 45 -10.68 -15.15 33.84
CA LYS A 45 -11.14 -15.13 35.24
C LYS A 45 -11.99 -16.36 35.52
N LEU A 46 -12.55 -17.02 34.49
CA LEU A 46 -13.49 -18.12 34.64
C LEU A 46 -13.41 -19.08 33.42
N LYS A 47 -13.00 -20.35 33.66
CA LYS A 47 -13.20 -21.55 32.80
C LYS A 47 -13.17 -21.38 31.26
N MET A 48 -12.00 -21.46 30.63
CA MET A 48 -11.92 -21.86 29.21
C MET A 48 -11.19 -23.20 29.16
N GLU A 49 -11.63 -24.10 28.30
CA GLU A 49 -10.90 -25.33 27.98
C GLU A 49 -9.63 -24.93 27.18
N VAL A 50 -8.54 -25.67 27.34
CA VAL A 50 -7.36 -25.50 26.47
C VAL A 50 -7.68 -26.26 25.19
N THR A 51 -7.89 -25.54 24.08
CA THR A 51 -7.98 -26.18 22.77
C THR A 51 -6.60 -26.73 22.41
N THR A 52 -6.55 -27.99 22.00
CA THR A 52 -5.33 -28.67 21.61
C THR A 52 -5.36 -29.00 20.12
N HIS A 53 -4.18 -28.99 19.50
CA HIS A 53 -3.95 -29.42 18.13
C HIS A 53 -3.13 -30.71 18.15
N PRO A 54 -3.35 -31.67 17.25
CA PRO A 54 -2.45 -32.82 17.15
C PRO A 54 -1.01 -32.36 16.88
N GLY A 55 -0.08 -32.90 17.64
CA GLY A 55 1.35 -32.70 17.48
C GLY A 55 2.06 -33.96 16.98
N LYS A 56 3.37 -33.86 16.89
CA LYS A 56 4.23 -34.99 16.49
C LYS A 56 3.98 -36.21 17.38
N GLY A 57 3.80 -37.38 16.77
CA GLY A 57 3.54 -38.64 17.48
C GLY A 57 2.16 -38.75 18.14
N GLY A 58 1.20 -37.90 17.76
CA GLY A 58 -0.17 -37.93 18.30
C GLY A 58 -0.33 -37.25 19.66
N GLN A 59 0.71 -36.58 20.16
CA GLN A 59 0.64 -35.81 21.40
C GLN A 59 -0.09 -34.49 21.19
N GLU A 60 -0.95 -34.10 22.13
CA GLU A 60 -1.70 -32.85 22.04
C GLU A 60 -0.82 -31.62 22.31
N VAL A 61 -0.87 -30.65 21.40
CA VAL A 61 -0.16 -29.36 21.46
C VAL A 61 -1.16 -28.27 21.88
N PRO A 62 -0.93 -27.56 22.99
CA PRO A 62 -1.79 -26.44 23.38
C PRO A 62 -1.80 -25.32 22.33
N VAL A 63 -2.99 -24.89 21.91
CA VAL A 63 -3.16 -23.72 21.04
C VAL A 63 -3.23 -22.47 21.90
N TYR A 64 -2.40 -21.47 21.59
CA TYR A 64 -2.28 -20.26 22.40
C TYR A 64 -3.27 -19.15 21.99
N SER A 65 -3.54 -18.99 20.69
CA SER A 65 -4.52 -18.04 20.13
C SER A 65 -5.00 -18.51 18.76
N ASN A 66 -6.27 -18.25 18.42
CA ASN A 66 -6.87 -18.47 17.09
C ASN A 66 -7.23 -17.17 16.37
N ASP A 67 -7.07 -16.01 17.02
CA ASP A 67 -7.72 -14.76 16.58
C ASP A 67 -6.80 -13.84 15.75
N ASP A 68 -5.53 -14.23 15.55
CA ASP A 68 -4.53 -13.39 14.89
C ASP A 68 -4.41 -13.70 13.38
N GLU A 69 -5.33 -13.16 12.58
CA GLU A 69 -5.37 -13.32 11.11
C GLU A 69 -4.16 -12.69 10.38
N HIS A 70 -3.42 -11.81 11.06
CA HIS A 70 -2.30 -11.06 10.51
C HIS A 70 -0.99 -11.41 11.22
N PRO A 71 0.16 -11.37 10.51
CA PRO A 71 1.43 -11.68 11.13
C PRO A 71 1.77 -10.65 12.20
N LEU A 72 2.02 -11.10 13.44
CA LEU A 72 2.44 -10.20 14.51
C LEU A 72 3.77 -9.51 14.16
N ASP A 73 3.98 -8.28 14.58
CA ASP A 73 5.28 -7.63 14.42
C ASP A 73 6.30 -8.18 15.42
N GLY A 74 7.56 -7.72 15.35
CA GLY A 74 8.60 -8.18 16.26
C GLY A 74 8.28 -7.96 17.74
N PRO A 75 7.94 -6.72 18.16
CA PRO A 75 7.54 -6.40 19.53
C PRO A 75 6.40 -7.27 20.08
N HIS A 76 5.28 -7.40 19.36
CA HIS A 76 4.12 -8.19 19.80
C HIS A 76 4.48 -9.68 19.88
N THR A 77 5.25 -10.20 18.92
CA THR A 77 5.74 -11.58 18.99
C THR A 77 6.50 -11.87 20.29
N ILE A 78 7.37 -10.95 20.72
CA ILE A 78 8.13 -11.11 21.98
C ILE A 78 7.20 -11.01 23.17
N LEU A 79 6.28 -10.03 23.16
CA LEU A 79 5.32 -9.84 24.24
C LEU A 79 4.53 -11.12 24.51
N HIS A 80 3.94 -11.70 23.46
CA HIS A 80 3.20 -12.96 23.53
C HIS A 80 4.09 -14.13 23.95
N ALA A 81 5.32 -14.23 23.44
CA ALA A 81 6.26 -15.27 23.84
C ALA A 81 6.66 -15.16 25.34
N VAL A 82 6.81 -13.94 25.86
CA VAL A 82 7.19 -13.66 27.25
C VAL A 82 6.04 -13.80 28.24
N GLN A 83 4.84 -13.41 27.83
CA GLN A 83 3.65 -13.40 28.70
C GLN A 83 2.81 -14.68 28.60
N CYS A 84 3.15 -15.61 27.71
CA CYS A 84 2.45 -16.88 27.55
C CYS A 84 2.36 -17.66 28.89
N PRO A 85 1.15 -17.98 29.38
CA PRO A 85 0.97 -18.80 30.57
C PRO A 85 1.54 -20.22 30.37
N LYS A 86 2.15 -20.80 31.42
CA LYS A 86 2.82 -22.11 31.35
C LYS A 86 2.00 -23.22 30.69
N LYS A 87 0.68 -23.25 30.91
CA LYS A 87 -0.24 -24.25 30.35
C LYS A 87 -0.37 -24.23 28.81
N PHE A 88 0.05 -23.16 28.16
CA PHE A 88 0.05 -23.01 26.70
C PHE A 88 1.45 -23.18 26.08
N ILE A 89 2.46 -23.51 26.89
CA ILE A 89 3.82 -23.75 26.40
C ILE A 89 3.92 -25.22 25.99
N ALA A 90 4.01 -25.45 24.69
CA ALA A 90 4.15 -26.77 24.11
C ALA A 90 5.58 -27.31 24.24
N THR A 91 5.71 -28.59 24.54
CA THR A 91 6.99 -29.34 24.57
C THR A 91 7.24 -30.14 23.29
N VAL A 92 6.27 -30.17 22.38
CA VAL A 92 6.34 -30.80 21.06
C VAL A 92 5.91 -29.81 19.97
N ALA A 93 6.34 -30.07 18.73
CA ALA A 93 5.97 -29.24 17.59
C ALA A 93 4.52 -29.52 17.14
N PRO A 94 3.77 -28.49 16.71
CA PRO A 94 2.50 -28.69 16.02
C PRO A 94 2.73 -29.42 14.68
N SER A 95 1.84 -30.36 14.32
CA SER A 95 1.86 -31.08 13.03
C SER A 95 1.13 -30.29 11.93
N GLU A 96 0.55 -30.93 10.91
CA GLU A 96 -0.13 -30.25 9.78
C GLU A 96 -1.30 -29.36 10.26
N VAL A 97 -1.03 -28.06 10.43
CA VAL A 97 -2.03 -27.04 10.78
C VAL A 97 -2.69 -26.54 9.50
N ALA A 98 -4.02 -26.62 9.40
CA ALA A 98 -4.79 -26.17 8.24
C ALA A 98 -5.47 -24.81 8.42
N ASP A 99 -5.53 -24.30 9.66
CA ASP A 99 -6.24 -23.07 10.03
C ASP A 99 -5.32 -22.02 10.67
N THR A 100 -5.85 -20.83 10.92
CA THR A 100 -5.13 -19.75 11.63
C THR A 100 -4.94 -20.14 13.09
N ALA A 101 -3.70 -20.25 13.55
CA ALA A 101 -3.38 -20.62 14.91
C ALA A 101 -1.98 -20.14 15.33
N CYS A 102 -1.85 -19.78 16.61
CA CYS A 102 -0.60 -19.43 17.25
C CYS A 102 -0.20 -20.48 18.30
N PHE A 103 1.08 -20.84 18.30
CA PHE A 103 1.68 -21.77 19.24
C PHE A 103 2.91 -21.14 19.90
N VAL A 104 3.11 -21.46 21.18
CA VAL A 104 4.34 -21.10 21.90
C VAL A 104 5.01 -22.40 22.34
N CYS A 105 6.21 -22.67 21.82
CA CYS A 105 6.97 -23.87 22.16
C CYS A 105 8.21 -23.52 23.00
N ASP A 106 8.60 -24.42 23.90
CA ASP A 106 9.90 -24.33 24.58
C ASP A 106 11.03 -24.66 23.59
N SER A 107 11.88 -23.69 23.28
CA SER A 107 12.92 -23.86 22.26
C SER A 107 14.09 -24.74 22.69
N ASN A 108 14.17 -25.14 23.96
CA ASN A 108 15.15 -26.13 24.42
C ASN A 108 14.71 -27.56 24.08
N LEU A 109 13.40 -27.78 23.91
CA LEU A 109 12.80 -29.08 23.62
C LEU A 109 12.36 -29.20 22.16
N VAL A 110 11.87 -28.10 21.59
CA VAL A 110 11.45 -28.02 20.19
C VAL A 110 12.45 -27.16 19.43
N SER A 111 13.16 -27.73 18.48
CA SER A 111 14.07 -26.99 17.61
C SER A 111 13.38 -26.57 16.31
N MET A 112 13.96 -25.59 15.60
CA MET A 112 13.52 -25.25 14.24
C MET A 112 13.62 -26.46 13.31
N GLN A 113 14.69 -27.23 13.43
CA GLN A 113 14.90 -28.45 12.66
C GLN A 113 13.76 -29.47 12.92
N MET A 114 13.30 -29.63 14.16
CA MET A 114 12.16 -30.51 14.47
C MET A 114 10.83 -30.05 13.84
N ILE A 115 10.65 -28.73 13.64
CA ILE A 115 9.48 -28.17 12.95
C ILE A 115 9.62 -28.31 11.41
N GLU A 116 10.86 -28.37 10.92
CA GLU A 116 11.17 -28.54 9.50
C GLU A 116 11.22 -30.01 9.06
N GLU A 117 11.57 -30.93 9.95
CA GLU A 117 11.74 -32.37 9.67
C GLU A 117 10.42 -33.15 9.66
N ASP A 118 9.29 -32.57 10.09
CA ASP A 118 7.99 -33.27 10.19
C ASP A 118 6.96 -32.91 9.11
N ALA A 119 7.41 -32.27 8.05
CA ALA A 119 6.69 -32.17 6.80
C ALA A 119 7.75 -32.07 5.72
N ASP A 120 7.85 -33.09 4.85
CA ASP A 120 8.76 -33.10 3.72
C ASP A 120 8.88 -31.69 3.16
N HIS A 121 10.12 -31.23 2.93
CA HIS A 121 10.42 -29.92 2.32
C HIS A 121 9.59 -29.64 1.04
N ILE A 122 8.88 -30.63 0.51
CA ILE A 122 7.80 -30.59 -0.48
C ILE A 122 6.75 -29.51 -0.17
N HIS A 123 6.29 -29.32 1.07
CA HIS A 123 5.11 -28.47 1.31
C HIS A 123 5.43 -27.00 1.52
N TRP A 124 6.47 -26.62 2.27
CA TRP A 124 6.72 -25.21 2.60
C TRP A 124 7.83 -24.60 1.73
N LYS A 125 7.62 -23.37 1.25
CA LYS A 125 8.66 -22.57 0.57
C LYS A 125 9.09 -21.45 1.50
N GLN A 126 10.34 -21.50 1.96
CA GLN A 126 10.92 -20.39 2.70
C GLN A 126 11.07 -19.17 1.79
N THR A 127 10.60 -18.03 2.25
CA THR A 127 10.57 -16.78 1.48
C THR A 127 11.63 -15.80 1.98
N MET A 128 11.84 -15.73 3.29
CA MET A 128 12.74 -14.77 3.94
C MET A 128 13.08 -15.25 5.35
N SER A 129 14.26 -14.86 5.87
CA SER A 129 14.49 -14.82 7.31
C SER A 129 15.04 -13.45 7.71
N THR A 130 14.77 -13.02 8.94
CA THR A 130 15.27 -11.76 9.48
C THR A 130 15.66 -11.93 10.93
N THR A 131 16.80 -11.38 11.35
CA THR A 131 17.20 -11.32 12.77
C THR A 131 17.21 -9.87 13.22
N HIS A 132 16.51 -9.57 14.31
CA HIS A 132 16.46 -8.25 14.92
C HIS A 132 16.70 -8.33 16.42
N TYR A 133 17.16 -7.23 17.01
CA TYR A 133 17.35 -7.12 18.44
C TYR A 133 16.35 -6.12 19.00
N TYR A 134 15.72 -6.50 20.11
CA TYR A 134 14.73 -5.68 20.79
C TYR A 134 15.11 -5.57 22.26
N ALA A 135 14.73 -4.48 22.90
CA ALA A 135 14.85 -4.33 24.33
C ALA A 135 13.55 -3.80 24.89
N THR A 136 13.38 -3.95 26.20
CA THR A 136 12.26 -3.35 26.92
C THR A 136 12.77 -2.65 28.17
N ASP A 137 12.17 -1.51 28.46
CA ASP A 137 12.35 -0.81 29.74
C ASP A 137 11.25 -1.22 30.74
N ASN A 138 10.13 -1.77 30.25
CA ASN A 138 8.98 -2.22 31.02
C ASN A 138 8.32 -3.43 30.36
N TRP A 139 8.30 -4.56 31.08
CA TRP A 139 7.77 -5.85 30.61
C TRP A 139 6.25 -5.92 30.35
N LYS A 140 5.53 -4.83 30.60
CA LYS A 140 4.07 -4.78 30.42
C LYS A 140 3.68 -4.51 28.97
N ASP A 141 4.22 -3.47 28.31
CA ASP A 141 3.56 -2.96 27.09
C ASP A 141 4.49 -2.52 25.93
N ASP A 142 5.83 -2.43 26.07
CA ASP A 142 6.65 -1.82 25.00
C ASP A 142 8.04 -2.48 24.81
N PHE A 143 8.17 -3.25 23.73
CA PHE A 143 9.46 -3.70 23.20
C PHE A 143 9.86 -2.80 22.03
N TYR A 144 11.04 -2.22 22.11
CA TYR A 144 11.58 -1.34 21.07
C TYR A 144 12.81 -1.94 20.41
N ARG A 145 13.00 -1.64 19.11
CA ARG A 145 14.15 -2.13 18.35
C ARG A 145 15.44 -1.44 18.82
N VAL A 146 16.50 -2.22 18.97
CA VAL A 146 17.84 -1.73 19.32
C VAL A 146 18.86 -2.17 18.29
N THR A 147 19.93 -1.39 18.16
CA THR A 147 21.07 -1.73 17.30
C THR A 147 22.11 -2.49 18.15
N PRO A 148 22.42 -3.75 17.82
CA PRO A 148 23.45 -4.51 18.53
C PRO A 148 24.85 -3.96 18.20
N LEU A 149 25.73 -3.95 19.20
CA LEU A 149 27.15 -3.73 19.03
C LEU A 149 27.87 -5.07 19.12
N MET A 150 28.29 -5.58 17.97
CA MET A 150 29.00 -6.84 17.88
C MET A 150 30.52 -6.60 17.85
N CYS A 151 31.29 -7.42 18.55
CA CYS A 151 32.73 -7.49 18.42
C CYS A 151 33.14 -8.96 18.22
N ARG A 152 33.74 -9.27 17.06
CA ARG A 152 34.11 -10.64 16.67
C ARG A 152 32.94 -11.63 16.77
N GLY A 153 31.74 -11.21 16.35
CA GLY A 153 30.52 -12.02 16.40
C GLY A 153 29.85 -12.11 17.78
N VAL A 154 30.43 -11.52 18.83
CA VAL A 154 29.86 -11.52 20.18
C VAL A 154 29.17 -10.19 20.48
N LEU A 155 27.96 -10.24 21.02
CA LEU A 155 27.23 -9.04 21.44
C LEU A 155 27.91 -8.41 22.66
N ARG A 156 28.36 -7.16 22.52
CA ARG A 156 29.05 -6.38 23.57
C ARG A 156 28.22 -5.23 24.13
N GLY A 157 27.14 -4.86 23.45
CA GLY A 157 26.21 -3.84 23.89
C GLY A 157 25.07 -3.67 22.91
N ALA A 158 24.11 -2.82 23.25
CA ALA A 158 23.06 -2.39 22.34
C ALA A 158 22.80 -0.90 22.53
N TYR A 159 22.29 -0.25 21.48
CA TYR A 159 22.01 1.18 21.49
C TYR A 159 20.64 1.49 20.88
N ARG A 160 20.00 2.54 21.37
CA ARG A 160 18.82 3.15 20.75
C ARG A 160 19.11 4.61 20.38
N VAL A 161 18.54 5.07 19.27
CA VAL A 161 18.63 6.47 18.85
C VAL A 161 17.41 7.21 19.38
N GLY A 162 17.60 8.27 20.18
CA GLY A 162 16.49 9.09 20.68
C GLY A 162 15.74 9.81 19.56
N ARG A 163 14.42 9.97 19.68
CA ARG A 163 13.56 10.70 18.71
C ARG A 163 13.68 12.24 18.78
N ASP A 164 14.54 12.78 19.63
CA ASP A 164 14.73 14.22 19.71
C ASP A 164 15.62 14.75 18.57
N ARG A 165 15.51 16.06 18.29
CA ARG A 165 16.33 16.76 17.28
C ARG A 165 17.85 16.70 17.55
N SER A 166 18.28 16.12 18.68
CA SER A 166 19.69 16.01 19.08
C SER A 166 20.34 14.68 18.71
N GLY A 167 19.56 13.65 18.33
CA GLY A 167 20.08 12.38 17.82
C GLY A 167 20.98 11.62 18.81
N LYS A 168 20.85 11.87 20.11
CA LYS A 168 21.73 11.26 21.12
C LYS A 168 21.54 9.74 21.18
N ILE A 169 22.65 9.02 21.01
CA ILE A 169 22.72 7.57 21.13
C ILE A 169 22.66 7.21 22.62
N GLN A 170 21.66 6.42 23.02
CA GLN A 170 21.52 5.90 24.38
C GLN A 170 21.92 4.43 24.42
N ARG A 171 22.78 4.07 25.38
CA ARG A 171 23.21 2.68 25.62
C ARG A 171 22.11 1.93 26.37
N VAL A 172 21.79 0.74 25.90
CA VAL A 172 20.84 -0.19 26.51
C VAL A 172 21.60 -1.34 27.14
N ASP A 173 21.20 -1.75 28.35
CA ASP A 173 21.81 -2.88 29.03
C ASP A 173 21.49 -4.18 28.30
N ILE A 174 22.53 -4.93 27.96
CA ILE A 174 22.46 -6.18 27.18
C ILE A 174 21.59 -7.24 27.87
N ILE A 175 21.44 -7.20 29.19
CA ILE A 175 20.59 -8.15 29.94
C ILE A 175 19.10 -7.99 29.61
N ARG A 176 18.70 -6.85 29.04
CA ARG A 176 17.31 -6.54 28.64
C ARG A 176 17.09 -6.73 27.13
N VAL A 177 18.10 -7.21 26.41
CA VAL A 177 18.07 -7.35 24.96
C VAL A 177 17.68 -8.78 24.59
N TYR A 178 16.76 -8.90 23.65
CA TYR A 178 16.34 -10.14 23.02
C TYR A 178 16.76 -10.16 21.56
N ARG A 179 17.30 -11.29 21.14
CA ARG A 179 17.50 -11.62 19.74
C ARG A 179 16.22 -12.32 19.24
N VAL A 180 15.65 -11.82 18.16
CA VAL A 180 14.47 -12.41 17.53
C VAL A 180 14.80 -12.77 16.09
N THR A 181 14.85 -14.06 15.82
CA THR A 181 15.09 -14.62 14.49
C THR A 181 13.76 -15.11 13.92
N ARG A 182 13.27 -14.49 12.84
CA ARG A 182 11.98 -14.79 12.22
C ARG A 182 12.18 -15.47 10.87
N HIS A 183 11.49 -16.57 10.65
CA HIS A 183 11.48 -17.34 9.41
C HIS A 183 10.09 -17.27 8.79
N PHE A 184 10.03 -16.76 7.57
CA PHE A 184 8.79 -16.57 6.83
C PHE A 184 8.70 -17.62 5.72
N SER A 185 7.63 -18.40 5.73
CA SER A 185 7.37 -19.42 4.72
C SER A 185 5.93 -19.35 4.24
N CYS A 186 5.66 -19.80 3.02
CA CYS A 186 4.31 -20.03 2.51
C CYS A 186 4.14 -21.47 2.04
N TRP A 187 2.90 -21.95 2.04
CA TRP A 187 2.59 -23.29 1.57
C TRP A 187 2.72 -23.33 0.03
N LYS A 188 3.47 -24.29 -0.52
CA LYS A 188 3.83 -24.36 -1.95
C LYS A 188 2.62 -24.52 -2.85
N THR A 189 1.65 -25.35 -2.44
CA THR A 189 0.40 -25.60 -3.17
C THR A 189 -0.64 -24.51 -2.91
N VAL A 190 -0.53 -23.81 -1.77
CA VAL A 190 -1.46 -22.76 -1.37
C VAL A 190 -0.68 -21.52 -0.91
N PRO A 191 -0.13 -20.71 -1.84
CA PRO A 191 0.80 -19.62 -1.50
C PRO A 191 0.21 -18.50 -0.63
N VAL A 192 -1.11 -18.48 -0.47
CA VAL A 192 -1.83 -17.58 0.44
C VAL A 192 -1.75 -18.05 1.89
N PHE A 193 -1.52 -19.33 2.19
CA PHE A 193 -1.34 -19.81 3.56
C PHE A 193 0.13 -19.65 3.99
N HIS A 194 0.35 -18.96 5.09
CA HIS A 194 1.66 -18.54 5.57
C HIS A 194 1.98 -19.10 6.95
N ARG A 195 3.26 -19.36 7.17
CA ARG A 195 3.83 -19.76 8.45
C ARG A 195 4.96 -18.81 8.82
N VAL A 196 4.92 -18.29 10.04
CA VAL A 196 5.98 -17.46 10.61
C VAL A 196 6.47 -18.11 11.90
N ILE A 197 7.73 -18.53 11.90
CA ILE A 197 8.39 -19.10 13.07
C ILE A 197 9.35 -18.04 13.62
N SER A 198 9.14 -17.60 14.85
CA SER A 198 9.95 -16.59 15.51
C SER A 198 10.64 -17.19 16.72
N LEU A 199 11.95 -17.34 16.64
CA LEU A 199 12.81 -17.73 17.75
C LEU A 199 13.17 -16.49 18.56
N VAL A 200 12.70 -16.43 19.80
CA VAL A 200 12.94 -15.35 20.76
C VAL A 200 13.93 -15.85 21.80
N GLU A 201 15.12 -15.25 21.84
CA GLU A 201 16.23 -15.65 22.71
C GLU A 201 16.74 -14.46 23.52
N ALA A 202 17.10 -14.68 24.78
CA ALA A 202 17.88 -13.70 25.53
C ALA A 202 19.24 -13.48 24.85
N ALA A 203 19.61 -12.22 24.58
CA ALA A 203 20.79 -11.92 23.77
C ALA A 203 22.12 -12.13 24.51
N LEU A 204 22.10 -12.20 25.84
CA LEU A 204 23.23 -12.59 26.68
C LEU A 204 22.87 -13.86 27.48
N PRO A 205 23.50 -15.02 27.22
CA PRO A 205 23.29 -16.23 27.99
C PRO A 205 23.68 -16.03 29.47
N TYR A 206 22.90 -16.62 30.39
CA TYR A 206 23.12 -16.47 31.84
C TYR A 206 24.55 -16.82 32.29
N LYS A 207 25.15 -17.86 31.68
CA LYS A 207 26.53 -18.31 31.96
C LYS A 207 27.59 -17.28 31.61
N GLN A 208 27.30 -16.41 30.65
CA GLN A 208 28.21 -15.36 30.18
C GLN A 208 28.02 -14.03 30.92
N MET A 209 27.10 -13.97 31.89
CA MET A 209 26.84 -12.77 32.69
C MET A 209 27.82 -12.62 33.84
N THR A 210 28.29 -11.37 34.06
CA THR A 210 29.03 -10.97 35.26
C THR A 210 28.14 -10.99 36.51
N THR A 211 28.74 -11.04 37.71
CA THR A 211 28.01 -10.97 38.99
C THR A 211 27.08 -9.76 39.08
N LYS A 212 27.54 -8.60 38.60
CA LYS A 212 26.74 -7.37 38.55
C LYS A 212 25.54 -7.48 37.61
N GLN A 213 25.71 -8.10 36.44
CA GLN A 213 24.61 -8.35 35.49
C GLN A 213 23.58 -9.34 36.04
N LYS A 214 24.03 -10.38 36.76
CA LYS A 214 23.14 -11.33 37.44
C LYS A 214 22.32 -10.66 38.55
N GLN A 215 22.92 -9.75 39.33
CA GLN A 215 22.19 -8.95 40.32
C GLN A 215 21.16 -8.01 39.67
N LEU A 216 21.53 -7.34 38.57
CA LEU A 216 20.61 -6.49 37.80
C LEU A 216 19.47 -7.28 37.18
N LEU A 217 19.72 -8.51 36.71
CA LEU A 217 18.68 -9.40 36.18
C LEU A 217 17.66 -9.76 37.27
N LYS A 218 18.13 -10.09 38.49
CA LYS A 218 17.28 -10.33 39.66
C LYS A 218 16.40 -9.13 40.00
N ALA A 219 16.99 -7.93 40.02
CA ALA A 219 16.24 -6.69 40.26
C ALA A 219 15.19 -6.38 39.18
N ASN A 220 15.34 -6.94 37.97
CA ASN A 220 14.44 -6.72 36.83
C ASN A 220 13.42 -7.86 36.62
N GLY A 221 13.27 -8.80 37.57
CA GLY A 221 12.25 -9.85 37.53
C GLY A 221 12.63 -11.13 36.76
N ASN A 222 13.92 -11.37 36.50
CA ASN A 222 14.46 -12.68 36.04
C ASN A 222 13.80 -13.31 34.80
N LYS A 223 13.43 -12.52 33.80
CA LYS A 223 12.90 -13.06 32.54
C LYS A 223 14.04 -13.32 31.56
N LEU A 224 14.64 -14.51 31.62
CA LEU A 224 15.45 -15.06 30.53
C LEU A 224 14.66 -16.19 29.90
N ILE A 225 14.10 -15.94 28.73
CA ILE A 225 13.31 -16.94 28.02
C ILE A 225 13.97 -17.26 26.68
N ASN A 226 13.84 -18.52 26.30
CA ASN A 226 14.04 -18.97 24.93
C ASN A 226 12.74 -19.66 24.48
N ARG A 227 12.07 -19.09 23.49
CA ARG A 227 10.74 -19.53 23.02
C ARG A 227 10.65 -19.49 21.51
N LEU A 228 9.95 -20.46 20.95
CA LEU A 228 9.49 -20.41 19.57
C LEU A 228 8.04 -19.96 19.55
N PHE A 229 7.78 -18.83 18.92
CA PHE A 229 6.42 -18.39 18.60
C PHE A 229 6.14 -18.77 17.15
N ILE A 230 5.17 -19.66 16.93
CA ILE A 230 4.81 -20.18 15.61
C ILE A 230 3.41 -19.69 15.27
N GLN A 231 3.28 -18.98 14.16
CA GLN A 231 2.00 -18.47 13.68
C GLN A 231 1.70 -19.03 12.30
N TYR A 232 0.53 -19.65 12.16
CA TYR A 232 -0.08 -20.03 10.89
C TYR A 232 -1.23 -19.08 10.60
N TYR A 233 -1.32 -18.56 9.38
CA TYR A 233 -2.37 -17.62 8.99
C TYR A 233 -2.54 -17.55 7.47
N TRP A 234 -3.71 -17.11 7.03
CA TRP A 234 -4.02 -16.89 5.62
C TRP A 234 -3.71 -15.43 5.23
N ARG A 235 -2.78 -15.21 4.30
CA ARG A 235 -2.61 -13.94 3.59
C ARG A 235 -3.64 -13.82 2.50
N PHE A 236 -4.68 -13.05 2.79
CA PHE A 236 -5.53 -12.55 1.74
C PHE A 236 -4.87 -11.34 1.07
N GLN A 237 -4.73 -11.38 -0.27
CA GLN A 237 -4.19 -10.24 -1.02
C GLN A 237 -5.02 -8.99 -0.71
N GLN A 238 -4.36 -7.97 -0.18
CA GLN A 238 -4.93 -6.65 0.15
C GLN A 238 -5.57 -5.94 -1.07
N SER A 239 -5.38 -6.45 -2.29
CA SER A 239 -6.06 -5.96 -3.49
C SER A 239 -7.46 -6.54 -3.72
N VAL A 240 -7.86 -7.58 -2.97
CA VAL A 240 -9.19 -8.22 -3.08
C VAL A 240 -9.99 -8.07 -1.78
N ILE A 241 -9.33 -8.00 -0.62
CA ILE A 241 -10.00 -7.77 0.69
C ILE A 241 -9.77 -6.34 1.19
N SER A 242 -10.24 -5.38 0.40
CA SER A 242 -10.84 -4.16 0.96
C SER A 242 -12.30 -4.01 0.51
N GLN A 243 -12.87 -5.04 -0.11
CA GLN A 243 -14.30 -5.26 -0.05
C GLN A 243 -14.49 -6.21 1.13
N LYS A 244 -14.85 -5.66 2.28
CA LYS A 244 -15.62 -6.45 3.25
C LYS A 244 -16.73 -7.13 2.46
N MET A 245 -16.97 -8.42 2.72
CA MET A 245 -18.23 -9.03 2.33
C MET A 245 -19.32 -8.18 2.98
N SER A 246 -19.90 -7.31 2.17
CA SER A 246 -21.02 -6.48 2.55
C SER A 246 -22.20 -7.39 2.87
N ASN A 247 -23.19 -6.90 3.62
CA ASN A 247 -24.42 -7.66 3.88
C ASN A 247 -24.99 -8.32 2.61
N TRP A 248 -24.88 -7.62 1.47
CA TRP A 248 -25.24 -8.11 0.14
C TRP A 248 -24.56 -9.42 -0.28
N ASP A 249 -23.30 -9.65 0.09
CA ASP A 249 -22.54 -10.85 -0.29
C ASP A 249 -23.06 -12.11 0.43
N TYR A 250 -23.82 -11.94 1.52
CA TYR A 250 -24.51 -12.99 2.27
C TYR A 250 -25.98 -13.17 1.86
N ILE A 251 -26.52 -12.30 1.02
CA ILE A 251 -27.87 -12.45 0.45
C ILE A 251 -27.80 -13.49 -0.66
N ASP A 252 -28.82 -14.33 -0.77
CA ASP A 252 -28.94 -15.29 -1.88
C ASP A 252 -29.18 -14.59 -3.22
N GLU A 253 -28.58 -15.13 -4.28
CA GLU A 253 -28.84 -14.66 -5.64
C GLU A 253 -30.26 -15.00 -6.07
N VAL A 254 -31.02 -13.98 -6.49
CA VAL A 254 -32.40 -14.14 -6.92
C VAL A 254 -32.54 -13.89 -8.41
N ASP A 255 -33.11 -14.87 -9.12
CA ASP A 255 -33.67 -14.62 -10.45
C ASP A 255 -35.03 -13.91 -10.31
N ILE A 256 -35.08 -12.65 -10.76
CA ILE A 256 -36.28 -11.82 -10.68
C ILE A 256 -37.24 -12.01 -11.86
N ILE A 257 -36.83 -12.64 -12.97
CA ILE A 257 -37.68 -12.77 -14.17
C ILE A 257 -38.98 -13.53 -13.83
N PRO A 258 -38.96 -14.66 -13.12
CA PRO A 258 -40.17 -15.39 -12.73
C PRO A 258 -41.03 -14.65 -11.70
N LYS A 259 -40.50 -13.59 -11.07
CA LYS A 259 -41.21 -12.79 -10.05
C LYS A 259 -41.98 -11.61 -10.65
N LEU A 260 -41.82 -11.34 -11.95
CA LEU A 260 -42.57 -10.29 -12.62
C LEU A 260 -44.04 -10.69 -12.82
N PRO A 261 -44.99 -9.73 -12.74
CA PRO A 261 -46.39 -10.00 -13.05
C PRO A 261 -46.57 -10.56 -14.47
N PRO A 262 -47.50 -11.50 -14.71
CA PRO A 262 -47.73 -12.09 -16.04
C PRO A 262 -48.09 -11.07 -17.13
N ASN A 263 -48.68 -9.94 -16.75
CA ASN A 263 -49.06 -8.84 -17.64
C ASN A 263 -47.99 -7.74 -17.73
N PHE A 264 -46.78 -7.95 -17.20
CA PHE A 264 -45.73 -6.94 -17.15
C PHE A 264 -45.41 -6.34 -18.53
N ASP A 265 -45.19 -7.18 -19.54
CA ASP A 265 -44.86 -6.71 -20.90
C ASP A 265 -46.02 -5.99 -21.58
N GLU A 266 -47.25 -6.48 -21.39
CA GLU A 266 -48.46 -5.81 -21.88
C GLU A 266 -48.59 -4.40 -21.30
N LEU A 267 -48.43 -4.27 -19.97
CA LEU A 267 -48.51 -2.99 -19.28
C LEU A 267 -47.38 -2.05 -19.68
N ARG A 268 -46.14 -2.56 -19.80
CA ARG A 268 -44.94 -1.80 -20.20
C ARG A 268 -45.10 -1.17 -21.58
N GLU A 269 -45.78 -1.84 -22.51
CA GLU A 269 -45.98 -1.39 -23.89
C GLU A 269 -47.28 -0.60 -24.09
N SER A 270 -48.08 -0.42 -23.03
CA SER A 270 -49.35 0.29 -23.11
C SER A 270 -49.20 1.73 -23.61
N LYS A 271 -50.18 2.17 -24.41
CA LYS A 271 -50.31 3.58 -24.81
C LYS A 271 -50.62 4.48 -23.61
N LYS A 272 -51.26 3.96 -22.56
CA LYS A 272 -51.58 4.73 -21.34
C LYS A 272 -50.35 4.75 -20.43
N TRP A 273 -49.88 5.95 -20.11
CA TRP A 273 -48.69 6.10 -19.27
C TRP A 273 -48.89 5.58 -17.84
N GLN A 274 -50.12 5.55 -17.33
CA GLN A 274 -50.44 5.00 -16.01
C GLN A 274 -50.20 3.48 -15.96
N GLU A 275 -50.54 2.74 -17.02
CA GLU A 275 -50.30 1.30 -17.12
C GLU A 275 -48.79 1.02 -17.26
N ARG A 276 -48.05 1.83 -18.04
CA ARG A 276 -46.58 1.73 -18.08
C ARG A 276 -45.93 2.03 -16.73
N LYS A 277 -46.45 3.04 -16.03
CA LYS A 277 -46.01 3.40 -14.68
C LYS A 277 -46.22 2.23 -13.71
N GLU A 278 -47.39 1.58 -13.76
CA GLU A 278 -47.70 0.40 -12.96
C GLU A 278 -46.72 -0.76 -13.20
N ALA A 279 -46.39 -1.06 -14.46
CA ALA A 279 -45.35 -2.05 -14.79
C ALA A 279 -43.99 -1.69 -14.16
N LEU A 280 -43.58 -0.42 -14.27
CA LEU A 280 -42.30 0.04 -13.72
C LEU A 280 -42.29 0.05 -12.18
N GLU A 281 -43.40 0.36 -11.53
CA GLU A 281 -43.55 0.26 -10.07
C GLU A 281 -43.46 -1.20 -9.61
N ALA A 282 -44.08 -2.14 -10.35
CA ALA A 282 -43.97 -3.56 -10.08
C ALA A 282 -42.52 -4.06 -10.22
N LEU A 283 -41.82 -3.69 -11.29
CA LEU A 283 -40.41 -4.03 -11.48
C LEU A 283 -39.53 -3.42 -10.39
N LEU A 284 -39.72 -2.14 -10.05
CA LEU A 284 -38.95 -1.46 -9.01
C LEU A 284 -39.15 -2.14 -7.65
N LYS A 285 -40.37 -2.57 -7.34
CA LYS A 285 -40.68 -3.32 -6.13
C LYS A 285 -39.91 -4.65 -6.11
N VAL A 286 -40.00 -5.45 -7.18
CA VAL A 286 -39.25 -6.72 -7.28
C VAL A 286 -37.74 -6.49 -7.13
N LEU A 287 -37.18 -5.45 -7.75
CA LEU A 287 -35.77 -5.09 -7.63
C LEU A 287 -35.38 -4.61 -6.22
N THR A 288 -36.32 -4.02 -5.48
CA THR A 288 -36.08 -3.54 -4.11
C THR A 288 -36.16 -4.67 -3.10
N ASP A 289 -37.12 -5.59 -3.30
CA ASP A 289 -37.32 -6.76 -2.44
C ASP A 289 -36.21 -7.82 -2.64
N ASN A 290 -35.41 -7.71 -3.71
CA ASN A 290 -34.36 -8.67 -4.08
C ASN A 290 -33.05 -7.93 -4.37
N GLU A 291 -32.31 -7.60 -3.31
CA GLU A 291 -31.10 -6.76 -3.39
C GLU A 291 -29.94 -7.40 -4.19
N ARG A 292 -29.84 -8.74 -4.23
CA ARG A 292 -28.82 -9.48 -4.98
C ARG A 292 -29.44 -10.24 -6.15
N LEU A 293 -29.12 -9.81 -7.36
CA LEU A 293 -29.66 -10.38 -8.59
C LEU A 293 -28.81 -11.55 -9.08
N SER A 294 -29.47 -12.57 -9.64
CA SER A 294 -28.82 -13.77 -10.14
C SER A 294 -27.89 -13.46 -11.31
N THR A 295 -26.64 -13.87 -11.18
CA THR A 295 -25.66 -13.73 -12.27
C THR A 295 -25.78 -14.84 -13.32
N LYS A 296 -26.66 -15.83 -13.09
CA LYS A 296 -26.89 -16.99 -13.96
C LYS A 296 -27.90 -16.73 -15.08
N VAL A 297 -28.58 -15.58 -15.04
CA VAL A 297 -29.63 -15.22 -16.01
C VAL A 297 -29.25 -13.91 -16.70
N SER A 298 -29.64 -13.77 -17.96
CA SER A 298 -29.41 -12.55 -18.72
C SER A 298 -30.53 -11.54 -18.49
N TYR A 299 -30.17 -10.35 -18.03
CA TYR A 299 -31.10 -9.20 -17.91
C TYR A 299 -31.00 -8.23 -19.10
N ALA A 300 -30.25 -8.56 -20.14
CA ALA A 300 -29.92 -7.61 -21.21
C ALA A 300 -31.14 -7.03 -21.93
N GLU A 301 -32.12 -7.88 -22.27
CA GLU A 301 -33.36 -7.44 -22.93
C GLU A 301 -34.19 -6.53 -22.01
N LEU A 302 -34.38 -6.93 -20.76
CA LEU A 302 -35.11 -6.15 -19.77
C LEU A 302 -34.45 -4.79 -19.54
N ILE A 303 -33.13 -4.75 -19.32
CA ILE A 303 -32.37 -3.50 -19.15
C ILE A 303 -32.46 -2.63 -20.41
N GLY A 304 -32.38 -3.21 -21.61
CA GLY A 304 -32.55 -2.50 -22.88
C GLY A 304 -33.95 -1.88 -23.05
N ASN A 305 -34.99 -2.58 -22.60
CA ASN A 305 -36.36 -2.08 -22.58
C ASN A 305 -36.50 -0.89 -21.61
N ILE A 306 -35.95 -1.00 -20.40
CA ILE A 306 -35.95 0.09 -19.41
C ILE A 306 -35.12 1.29 -19.90
N GLN A 307 -33.97 1.06 -20.54
CA GLN A 307 -33.19 2.10 -21.20
C GLN A 307 -34.00 2.83 -22.27
N THR A 308 -34.77 2.09 -23.08
CA THR A 308 -35.63 2.67 -24.12
C THR A 308 -36.73 3.55 -23.51
N ILE A 309 -37.35 3.11 -22.41
CA ILE A 309 -38.34 3.91 -21.67
C ILE A 309 -37.68 5.17 -21.11
N LEU A 310 -36.52 5.03 -20.46
CA LEU A 310 -35.77 6.18 -19.97
C LEU A 310 -35.48 7.16 -21.10
N ALA A 311 -35.05 6.69 -22.27
CA ALA A 311 -34.69 7.52 -23.41
C ALA A 311 -35.90 8.17 -24.11
N LYS A 312 -37.02 7.47 -24.24
CA LYS A 312 -38.08 7.84 -25.21
C LYS A 312 -39.47 8.06 -24.61
N ASP A 313 -39.75 7.65 -23.37
CA ASP A 313 -41.08 7.83 -22.80
C ASP A 313 -41.43 9.32 -22.69
N ALA A 314 -42.66 9.69 -23.03
CA ALA A 314 -43.12 11.07 -22.97
C ALA A 314 -43.45 11.54 -21.53
N ASN A 315 -43.69 10.60 -20.61
CA ASN A 315 -44.07 10.92 -19.23
C ASN A 315 -42.85 10.87 -18.28
N ILE A 316 -42.62 11.96 -17.55
CA ILE A 316 -41.45 12.08 -16.66
C ILE A 316 -41.50 11.06 -15.51
N ASN A 317 -42.69 10.63 -15.08
CA ASN A 317 -42.80 9.66 -13.98
C ASN A 317 -42.34 8.27 -14.44
N CYS A 318 -42.65 7.89 -15.68
CA CYS A 318 -42.14 6.66 -16.27
C CYS A 318 -40.61 6.72 -16.44
N GLN A 319 -40.08 7.84 -16.93
CA GLN A 319 -38.62 8.05 -17.01
C GLN A 319 -37.96 7.98 -15.62
N ALA A 320 -38.57 8.56 -14.59
CA ALA A 320 -38.07 8.56 -13.23
C ALA A 320 -38.02 7.14 -12.63
N LEU A 321 -39.07 6.35 -12.84
CA LEU A 321 -39.08 4.95 -12.42
C LEU A 321 -38.08 4.10 -13.21
N ALA A 322 -37.94 4.33 -14.52
CA ALA A 322 -36.94 3.65 -15.34
C ALA A 322 -35.52 3.92 -14.83
N ALA A 323 -35.20 5.16 -14.47
CA ALA A 323 -33.91 5.53 -13.87
C ALA A 323 -33.68 4.79 -12.53
N LYS A 324 -34.70 4.72 -11.66
CA LYS A 324 -34.62 3.96 -10.39
C LYS A 324 -34.40 2.47 -10.62
N CYS A 325 -35.10 1.87 -11.59
CA CYS A 325 -34.90 0.46 -11.94
C CYS A 325 -33.48 0.19 -12.43
N ILE A 326 -32.92 1.05 -13.30
CA ILE A 326 -31.53 0.93 -13.76
C ILE A 326 -30.55 1.03 -12.58
N ALA A 327 -30.76 1.98 -11.66
CA ALA A 327 -29.96 2.10 -10.44
C ALA A 327 -29.99 0.81 -9.61
N LYS A 328 -31.17 0.20 -9.44
CA LYS A 328 -31.30 -1.07 -8.71
C LYS A 328 -30.64 -2.25 -9.43
N PHE A 329 -30.68 -2.31 -10.76
CA PHE A 329 -29.88 -3.29 -11.50
C PHE A 329 -28.38 -3.09 -11.28
N ALA A 330 -27.92 -1.84 -11.28
CA ALA A 330 -26.51 -1.53 -11.03
C ALA A 330 -26.08 -1.96 -9.62
N THR A 331 -26.85 -1.65 -8.57
CA THR A 331 -26.55 -2.09 -7.20
C THR A 331 -26.69 -3.61 -7.03
N GLY A 332 -27.65 -4.22 -7.73
CA GLY A 332 -27.98 -5.64 -7.60
C GLY A 332 -27.14 -6.60 -8.43
N LEU A 333 -26.39 -6.10 -9.44
CA LEU A 333 -25.41 -6.87 -10.22
C LEU A 333 -23.96 -6.44 -9.96
N ARG A 334 -23.75 -5.24 -9.40
CA ARG A 334 -22.44 -4.65 -9.08
C ARG A 334 -21.49 -4.71 -10.29
N ALA A 335 -20.30 -5.31 -10.14
CA ALA A 335 -19.30 -5.40 -11.19
C ALA A 335 -19.82 -6.11 -12.46
N LYS A 336 -20.81 -7.00 -12.34
CA LYS A 336 -21.44 -7.66 -13.50
C LYS A 336 -22.32 -6.71 -14.32
N PHE A 337 -22.69 -5.56 -13.79
CA PHE A 337 -23.41 -4.53 -14.52
C PHE A 337 -22.51 -3.71 -15.47
N SER A 338 -21.19 -3.77 -15.31
CA SER A 338 -20.23 -2.94 -16.06
C SER A 338 -20.42 -2.98 -17.59
N ALA A 339 -20.85 -4.11 -18.15
CA ALA A 339 -21.14 -4.27 -19.57
C ALA A 339 -22.31 -3.41 -20.08
N PHE A 340 -23.22 -3.01 -19.19
CA PHE A 340 -24.38 -2.16 -19.52
C PHE A 340 -24.09 -0.67 -19.30
N ALA A 341 -23.02 -0.32 -18.57
CA ALA A 341 -22.74 1.06 -18.20
C ALA A 341 -22.47 1.97 -19.42
N THR A 342 -21.65 1.50 -20.37
CA THR A 342 -21.27 2.26 -21.58
C THR A 342 -22.47 2.72 -22.41
N PRO A 343 -23.43 1.86 -22.81
CA PRO A 343 -24.61 2.34 -23.55
C PRO A 343 -25.59 3.18 -22.70
N LEU A 344 -25.57 3.04 -21.37
CA LEU A 344 -26.51 3.74 -20.48
C LEU A 344 -26.09 5.18 -20.15
N LEU A 345 -24.80 5.44 -19.91
CA LEU A 345 -24.31 6.75 -19.47
C LEU A 345 -24.68 7.89 -20.44
N PRO A 346 -24.51 7.76 -21.77
CA PRO A 346 -24.93 8.80 -22.72
C PRO A 346 -26.43 9.12 -22.64
N VAL A 347 -27.26 8.09 -22.45
CA VAL A 347 -28.72 8.24 -22.32
C VAL A 347 -29.05 9.00 -21.04
N ILE A 348 -28.43 8.63 -19.92
CA ILE A 348 -28.63 9.27 -18.62
C ILE A 348 -28.22 10.75 -18.69
N PHE A 349 -27.01 11.05 -19.22
CA PHE A 349 -26.53 12.42 -19.36
C PHE A 349 -27.41 13.29 -20.27
N GLU A 350 -27.89 12.76 -21.40
CA GLU A 350 -28.81 13.50 -22.28
C GLU A 350 -30.15 13.80 -21.59
N LYS A 351 -30.61 12.93 -20.70
CA LYS A 351 -31.83 13.16 -19.91
C LYS A 351 -31.67 14.13 -18.74
N MET A 352 -30.44 14.38 -18.28
CA MET A 352 -30.15 15.36 -17.24
C MET A 352 -30.45 16.82 -17.64
N LYS A 353 -30.94 17.09 -18.84
CA LYS A 353 -31.52 18.41 -19.20
C LYS A 353 -32.78 18.78 -18.41
N GLU A 354 -33.46 17.80 -17.81
CA GLU A 354 -34.62 18.05 -16.95
C GLU A 354 -34.19 18.66 -15.60
N LYS A 355 -34.91 19.70 -15.16
CA LYS A 355 -34.64 20.43 -13.91
C LYS A 355 -35.56 19.98 -12.77
N LYS A 356 -36.74 19.44 -13.09
CA LYS A 356 -37.72 19.00 -12.09
C LYS A 356 -37.11 17.92 -11.18
N PRO A 357 -37.11 18.13 -9.85
CA PRO A 357 -36.58 17.15 -8.88
C PRO A 357 -37.11 15.73 -9.11
N THR A 358 -38.39 15.60 -9.47
CA THR A 358 -39.08 14.33 -9.78
C THR A 358 -38.33 13.41 -10.74
N LEU A 359 -37.60 13.96 -11.72
CA LEU A 359 -36.78 13.18 -12.65
C LEU A 359 -35.28 13.43 -12.45
N ARG A 360 -34.87 14.65 -12.10
CA ARG A 360 -33.46 15.01 -11.89
C ARG A 360 -32.80 14.16 -10.81
N GLU A 361 -33.45 13.96 -9.67
CA GLU A 361 -32.87 13.18 -8.56
C GLU A 361 -32.68 11.69 -8.92
N PRO A 362 -33.70 10.99 -9.47
CA PRO A 362 -33.51 9.64 -10.00
C PRO A 362 -32.41 9.51 -11.06
N LEU A 363 -32.26 10.50 -11.95
CA LEU A 363 -31.20 10.48 -12.97
C LEU A 363 -29.81 10.61 -12.34
N VAL A 364 -29.66 11.48 -11.33
CA VAL A 364 -28.41 11.66 -10.60
C VAL A 364 -28.02 10.38 -9.86
N GLU A 365 -28.97 9.77 -9.13
CA GLU A 365 -28.75 8.50 -8.44
C GLU A 365 -28.40 7.38 -9.43
N CYS A 366 -29.15 7.27 -10.53
CA CYS A 366 -28.88 6.32 -11.59
C CYS A 366 -27.48 6.48 -12.19
N ALA A 367 -27.07 7.71 -12.54
CA ALA A 367 -25.72 7.98 -13.04
C ALA A 367 -24.66 7.54 -12.02
N MET A 368 -24.86 7.86 -10.75
CA MET A 368 -23.92 7.50 -9.69
C MET A 368 -23.75 6.00 -9.52
N GLU A 369 -24.86 5.25 -9.46
CA GLU A 369 -24.80 3.79 -9.32
C GLU A 369 -24.22 3.11 -10.58
N VAL A 370 -24.61 3.57 -11.76
CA VAL A 370 -24.00 3.08 -13.02
C VAL A 370 -22.49 3.36 -13.04
N GLY A 371 -22.08 4.58 -12.66
CA GLY A 371 -20.67 4.96 -12.56
C GLY A 371 -19.86 4.08 -11.60
N ARG A 372 -20.44 3.72 -10.45
CA ARG A 372 -19.82 2.81 -9.45
C ARG A 372 -19.54 1.41 -9.99
N THR A 373 -20.24 0.98 -11.03
CA THR A 373 -20.02 -0.35 -11.64
C THR A 373 -18.92 -0.36 -12.69
N MET A 374 -18.43 0.80 -13.12
CA MET A 374 -17.39 0.89 -14.14
C MET A 374 -16.05 0.35 -13.63
N THR A 375 -15.28 -0.29 -14.51
CA THR A 375 -13.96 -0.83 -14.17
C THR A 375 -12.90 0.26 -13.94
N SER A 376 -13.12 1.44 -14.53
CA SER A 376 -12.30 2.65 -14.36
C SER A 376 -13.11 3.88 -14.84
N LEU A 377 -12.73 5.08 -14.39
CA LEU A 377 -13.34 6.32 -14.91
C LEU A 377 -12.95 6.59 -16.36
N GLU A 378 -11.79 6.09 -16.80
CA GLU A 378 -11.34 6.13 -18.19
C GLU A 378 -12.34 5.49 -19.16
N ALA A 379 -13.05 4.43 -18.73
CA ALA A 379 -14.03 3.74 -19.58
C ALA A 379 -15.25 4.62 -19.97
N GLY A 380 -15.48 5.72 -19.26
CA GLY A 380 -16.56 6.69 -19.53
C GLY A 380 -16.05 8.07 -19.92
N GLN A 381 -14.75 8.20 -20.18
CA GLN A 381 -14.11 9.48 -20.44
C GLN A 381 -14.72 10.22 -21.63
N GLU A 382 -14.94 9.52 -22.75
CA GLU A 382 -15.50 10.11 -23.97
C GLU A 382 -16.93 10.60 -23.74
N ASP A 383 -17.75 9.83 -23.03
CA ASP A 383 -19.14 10.19 -22.73
C ASP A 383 -19.23 11.41 -21.81
N VAL A 384 -18.37 11.47 -20.78
CA VAL A 384 -18.27 12.63 -19.87
C VAL A 384 -17.85 13.88 -20.64
N LEU A 385 -16.82 13.79 -21.48
CA LEU A 385 -16.35 14.93 -22.28
C LEU A 385 -17.42 15.40 -23.27
N ALA A 386 -18.10 14.47 -23.94
CA ALA A 386 -19.20 14.78 -24.84
C ALA A 386 -20.36 15.48 -24.12
N ALA A 387 -20.72 15.04 -22.91
CA ALA A 387 -21.76 15.66 -22.11
C ALA A 387 -21.37 17.06 -21.59
N LEU A 388 -20.13 17.27 -21.15
CA LEU A 388 -19.61 18.60 -20.76
C LEU A 388 -19.56 19.58 -21.94
N ALA A 389 -19.45 19.09 -23.17
CA ALA A 389 -19.45 19.90 -24.38
C ALA A 389 -20.88 20.28 -24.86
N LYS A 390 -21.95 19.70 -24.30
CA LYS A 390 -23.32 20.01 -24.70
C LYS A 390 -23.66 21.48 -24.37
N PRO A 391 -24.48 22.16 -25.20
CA PRO A 391 -24.83 23.56 -24.97
C PRO A 391 -25.77 23.76 -23.77
N ASN A 392 -26.45 22.72 -23.29
CA ASN A 392 -27.40 22.81 -22.20
C ASN A 392 -26.70 22.95 -20.83
N PRO A 393 -26.89 24.07 -20.08
CA PRO A 393 -26.21 24.29 -18.81
C PRO A 393 -26.51 23.22 -17.75
N GLN A 394 -27.73 22.68 -17.72
CA GLN A 394 -28.11 21.64 -16.76
C GLN A 394 -27.33 20.34 -17.01
N ILE A 395 -27.13 19.96 -18.28
CA ILE A 395 -26.31 18.78 -18.63
C ILE A 395 -24.87 19.00 -18.16
N LYS A 396 -24.27 20.16 -18.46
CA LYS A 396 -22.91 20.47 -18.02
C LYS A 396 -22.76 20.43 -16.50
N GLN A 397 -23.67 21.09 -15.79
CA GLN A 397 -23.69 21.14 -14.33
C GLN A 397 -23.76 19.73 -13.73
N GLN A 398 -24.74 18.92 -14.14
CA GLN A 398 -24.92 17.58 -13.56
C GLN A 398 -23.78 16.63 -13.95
N THR A 399 -23.20 16.78 -15.14
CA THR A 399 -22.03 16.00 -15.56
C THR A 399 -20.80 16.39 -14.74
N ALA A 400 -20.55 17.68 -14.48
CA ALA A 400 -19.45 18.11 -13.61
C ALA A 400 -19.64 17.62 -12.16
N LEU A 401 -20.86 17.66 -11.63
CA LEU A 401 -21.17 17.08 -10.32
C LEU A 401 -21.01 15.55 -10.28
N PHE A 402 -21.34 14.85 -11.37
CA PHE A 402 -21.06 13.42 -11.50
C PHE A 402 -19.56 13.16 -11.40
N VAL A 403 -18.73 13.93 -12.12
CA VAL A 403 -17.26 13.82 -12.04
C VAL A 403 -16.76 14.02 -10.60
N ALA A 404 -17.23 15.10 -9.93
CA ALA A 404 -16.85 15.38 -8.55
C ALA A 404 -17.16 14.20 -7.62
N ARG A 405 -18.42 13.72 -7.66
CA ARG A 405 -18.89 12.64 -6.77
C ARG A 405 -18.24 11.29 -7.05
N GLN A 406 -17.94 10.96 -8.30
CA GLN A 406 -17.21 9.74 -8.63
C GLN A 406 -15.77 9.80 -8.13
N LEU A 407 -15.12 10.96 -8.28
CA LEU A 407 -13.77 11.16 -7.77
C LEU A 407 -13.74 11.18 -6.24
N ASP A 408 -14.80 11.61 -5.55
CA ASP A 408 -14.92 11.51 -4.09
C ASP A 408 -14.90 10.06 -3.57
N LEU A 409 -15.02 9.05 -4.44
CA LEU A 409 -14.88 7.62 -4.09
C LEU A 409 -13.44 7.11 -4.28
N VAL A 410 -12.57 7.89 -4.93
CA VAL A 410 -11.23 7.45 -5.36
C VAL A 410 -10.18 7.84 -4.32
N ALA A 411 -9.41 6.84 -3.88
CA ALA A 411 -8.22 7.06 -3.07
C ALA A 411 -7.10 7.70 -3.92
N PRO A 412 -6.27 8.62 -3.38
CA PRO A 412 -5.15 9.22 -4.12
C PRO A 412 -4.22 8.20 -4.80
N ALA A 413 -3.96 7.06 -4.12
CA ALA A 413 -3.14 5.97 -4.66
C ALA A 413 -3.73 5.28 -5.91
N LYS A 414 -5.04 5.45 -6.19
CA LYS A 414 -5.78 4.86 -7.31
C LYS A 414 -6.21 5.91 -8.35
N GLN A 415 -5.49 7.02 -8.44
CA GLN A 415 -5.81 8.14 -9.33
C GLN A 415 -6.00 7.73 -10.82
N PRO A 416 -7.11 8.12 -11.48
CA PRO A 416 -7.35 7.87 -12.90
C PRO A 416 -6.64 8.93 -13.75
N LYS A 417 -5.32 8.75 -13.94
CA LYS A 417 -4.43 9.76 -14.55
C LYS A 417 -4.88 10.20 -15.94
N GLY A 418 -5.32 9.25 -16.78
CA GLY A 418 -5.74 9.53 -18.16
C GLY A 418 -7.01 10.39 -18.19
N PHE A 419 -7.98 9.99 -17.37
CA PHE A 419 -9.23 10.73 -17.20
C PHE A 419 -8.99 12.15 -16.69
N ILE A 420 -8.18 12.31 -15.63
CA ILE A 420 -7.87 13.61 -15.02
C ILE A 420 -7.23 14.56 -16.05
N LYS A 421 -6.21 14.10 -16.80
CA LYS A 421 -5.58 14.91 -17.85
C LYS A 421 -6.58 15.40 -18.90
N ALA A 422 -7.57 14.58 -19.26
CA ALA A 422 -8.54 14.92 -20.27
C ALA A 422 -9.62 15.91 -19.77
N VAL A 423 -10.10 15.76 -18.53
CA VAL A 423 -11.21 16.57 -18.01
C VAL A 423 -10.79 17.90 -17.41
N VAL A 424 -9.58 18.02 -16.84
CA VAL A 424 -9.14 19.27 -16.17
C VAL A 424 -9.18 20.49 -17.10
N PRO A 425 -8.67 20.45 -18.34
CA PRO A 425 -8.74 21.60 -19.25
C PRO A 425 -10.18 22.01 -19.60
N VAL A 426 -11.09 21.03 -19.70
CA VAL A 426 -12.51 21.30 -20.00
C VAL A 426 -13.20 21.93 -18.80
N LEU A 427 -13.02 21.37 -17.60
CA LEU A 427 -13.56 21.92 -16.35
C LEU A 427 -13.01 23.32 -16.06
N GLY A 428 -11.71 23.55 -16.32
CA GLY A 428 -11.08 24.87 -16.22
C GLY A 428 -11.80 25.93 -17.07
N LYS A 429 -12.12 25.60 -18.32
CA LYS A 429 -12.93 26.48 -19.19
C LYS A 429 -14.34 26.72 -18.64
N LEU A 430 -14.98 25.69 -18.09
CA LEU A 430 -16.33 25.80 -17.51
C LEU A 430 -16.39 26.67 -16.24
N THR A 431 -15.26 26.96 -15.58
CA THR A 431 -15.22 27.96 -14.50
C THR A 431 -15.55 29.38 -14.98
N GLY A 432 -15.55 29.62 -16.29
CA GLY A 432 -15.97 30.87 -16.93
C GLY A 432 -17.28 30.76 -17.73
N ASP A 433 -18.07 29.68 -17.55
CA ASP A 433 -19.36 29.53 -18.23
C ASP A 433 -20.34 30.65 -17.83
N ALA A 434 -21.33 30.96 -18.69
CA ALA A 434 -22.33 31.99 -18.44
C ALA A 434 -23.25 31.64 -17.26
N ASP A 435 -23.54 30.35 -17.08
CA ASP A 435 -24.41 29.86 -16.01
C ASP A 435 -23.63 29.68 -14.69
N GLN A 436 -24.16 30.24 -13.60
CA GLN A 436 -23.51 30.22 -12.29
C GLN A 436 -23.35 28.79 -11.73
N ASP A 437 -24.36 27.95 -11.92
CA ASP A 437 -24.36 26.60 -11.39
C ASP A 437 -23.33 25.72 -12.12
N VAL A 438 -23.13 25.97 -13.43
CA VAL A 438 -22.07 25.31 -14.20
C VAL A 438 -20.69 25.71 -13.69
N ARG A 439 -20.46 27.01 -13.43
CA ARG A 439 -19.18 27.47 -12.86
C ARG A 439 -18.90 26.83 -11.51
N GLU A 440 -19.91 26.76 -10.64
CA GLU A 440 -19.76 26.18 -9.30
C GLU A 440 -19.52 24.67 -9.35
N ALA A 441 -20.27 23.94 -10.18
CA ALA A 441 -20.07 22.49 -10.37
C ALA A 441 -18.68 22.18 -10.95
N ALA A 442 -18.16 23.00 -11.87
CA ALA A 442 -16.83 22.84 -12.43
C ALA A 442 -15.73 23.04 -11.37
N LEU A 443 -15.86 24.07 -10.51
CA LEU A 443 -14.95 24.30 -9.39
C LEU A 443 -15.00 23.17 -8.37
N GLN A 444 -16.18 22.61 -8.11
CA GLN A 444 -16.33 21.45 -7.23
C GLN A 444 -15.62 20.22 -7.79
N ALA A 445 -15.78 19.93 -9.10
CA ALA A 445 -15.08 18.83 -9.76
C ALA A 445 -13.56 19.01 -9.73
N LEU A 446 -13.06 20.24 -9.97
CA LEU A 446 -11.64 20.56 -9.84
C LEU A 446 -11.15 20.38 -8.40
N GLY A 447 -11.96 20.71 -7.39
CA GLY A 447 -11.63 20.46 -5.97
C GLY A 447 -11.45 18.97 -5.67
N SER A 448 -12.36 18.11 -6.14
CA SER A 448 -12.21 16.66 -6.01
C SER A 448 -10.97 16.12 -6.73
N ILE A 449 -10.57 16.73 -7.85
CA ILE A 449 -9.31 16.40 -8.55
C ILE A 449 -8.11 16.86 -7.72
N GLN A 450 -8.11 18.07 -7.17
CA GLN A 450 -7.01 18.60 -6.34
C GLN A 450 -6.75 17.72 -5.13
N ARG A 451 -7.80 17.22 -4.47
CA ARG A 451 -7.66 16.26 -3.36
C ARG A 451 -6.84 15.02 -3.75
N ILE A 452 -7.00 14.54 -4.99
CA ILE A 452 -6.36 13.32 -5.48
C ILE A 452 -4.92 13.58 -5.92
N ILE A 453 -4.68 14.66 -6.67
CA ILE A 453 -3.39 14.89 -7.36
C ILE A 453 -2.51 15.93 -6.68
N GLY A 454 -3.03 16.68 -5.71
CA GLY A 454 -2.32 17.75 -5.02
C GLY A 454 -2.35 19.10 -5.75
N ASP A 455 -2.00 20.16 -5.01
CA ASP A 455 -2.09 21.56 -5.46
C ASP A 455 -1.16 21.86 -6.64
N LYS A 456 0.08 21.38 -6.58
CA LYS A 456 1.08 21.63 -7.62
C LYS A 456 0.64 21.07 -8.98
N ASN A 457 0.10 19.86 -8.99
CA ASN A 457 -0.28 19.17 -10.22
C ASN A 457 -1.54 19.79 -10.84
N ILE A 458 -2.54 20.15 -10.03
CA ILE A 458 -3.75 20.78 -10.59
C ILE A 458 -3.44 22.16 -11.18
N LYS A 459 -2.59 22.97 -10.54
CA LYS A 459 -2.15 24.27 -11.10
C LYS A 459 -1.45 24.07 -12.44
N SER A 460 -0.57 23.08 -12.54
CA SER A 460 0.11 22.75 -13.79
C SER A 460 -0.85 22.35 -14.90
N LEU A 461 -1.86 21.53 -14.60
CA LEU A 461 -2.83 21.05 -15.59
C LEU A 461 -3.83 22.14 -16.01
N LEU A 462 -4.07 23.14 -15.16
CA LEU A 462 -4.93 24.28 -15.46
C LEU A 462 -4.27 25.36 -16.33
N GLY A 463 -2.94 25.31 -16.53
CA GLY A 463 -2.20 26.29 -17.32
C GLY A 463 -2.34 27.70 -16.74
N ASP A 464 -2.67 28.69 -17.57
CA ASP A 464 -2.82 30.09 -17.17
C ASP A 464 -3.83 30.29 -16.03
N LEU A 465 -4.91 29.48 -16.03
CA LEU A 465 -5.93 29.51 -14.98
C LEU A 465 -5.38 29.09 -13.61
N GLY A 466 -4.27 28.34 -13.59
CA GLY A 466 -3.55 27.96 -12.39
C GLY A 466 -2.96 29.14 -11.61
N SER A 467 -2.88 30.33 -12.23
CA SER A 467 -2.39 31.57 -11.62
C SER A 467 -3.51 32.47 -11.06
N ASP A 468 -4.79 32.12 -11.27
CA ASP A 468 -5.93 32.84 -10.70
C ASP A 468 -6.12 32.44 -9.22
N GLU A 469 -5.54 33.21 -8.31
CA GLU A 469 -5.58 32.94 -6.87
C GLU A 469 -7.01 32.82 -6.31
N THR A 470 -7.97 33.55 -6.88
CA THR A 470 -9.37 33.51 -6.42
C THR A 470 -10.00 32.16 -6.76
N LYS A 471 -9.79 31.68 -7.99
CA LYS A 471 -10.29 30.37 -8.41
C LYS A 471 -9.56 29.24 -7.71
N ILE A 472 -8.24 29.31 -7.58
CA ILE A 472 -7.45 28.29 -6.86
C ILE A 472 -7.88 28.18 -5.39
N LYS A 473 -8.14 29.31 -4.71
CA LYS A 473 -8.64 29.30 -3.34
C LYS A 473 -10.00 28.59 -3.26
N LYS A 474 -10.91 28.89 -4.18
CA LYS A 474 -12.24 28.25 -4.22
C LYS A 474 -12.16 26.75 -4.56
N ILE A 475 -11.24 26.35 -5.45
CA ILE A 475 -10.94 24.93 -5.73
C ILE A 475 -10.44 24.24 -4.46
N SER A 476 -9.58 24.90 -3.69
CA SER A 476 -9.05 24.37 -2.42
C SER A 476 -10.15 24.17 -1.37
N GLU A 477 -11.09 25.12 -1.24
CA GLU A 477 -12.26 24.96 -0.37
C GLU A 477 -13.13 23.76 -0.77
N PHE A 478 -13.27 23.49 -2.08
CA PHE A 478 -13.96 22.29 -2.55
C PHE A 478 -13.14 21.00 -2.37
N SER A 479 -11.81 21.08 -2.44
CA SER A 479 -10.92 19.96 -2.13
C SER A 479 -11.09 19.50 -0.68
N ASP A 480 -11.21 20.43 0.27
CA ASP A 480 -11.47 20.12 1.68
C ASP A 480 -12.84 19.44 1.86
N LYS A 481 -13.88 19.92 1.16
CA LYS A 481 -15.20 19.27 1.15
C LYS A 481 -15.14 17.87 0.57
N SER A 482 -14.42 17.69 -0.54
CA SER A 482 -14.19 16.37 -1.15
C SER A 482 -13.46 15.44 -0.19
N ALA A 483 -12.51 15.95 0.60
CA ALA A 483 -11.79 15.15 1.60
C ALA A 483 -12.72 14.67 2.71
N ALA A 484 -13.63 15.52 3.17
CA ALA A 484 -14.68 15.13 4.11
C ALA A 484 -15.63 14.08 3.53
N SER A 485 -16.13 14.26 2.30
CA SER A 485 -16.97 13.28 1.61
C SER A 485 -16.28 11.93 1.44
N TYR A 486 -15.00 11.93 1.03
CA TYR A 486 -14.20 10.72 0.89
C TYR A 486 -14.04 10.03 2.25
N ALA A 487 -13.74 10.77 3.32
CA ALA A 487 -13.60 10.22 4.67
C ALA A 487 -14.92 9.61 5.18
N GLU A 488 -16.07 10.25 4.93
CA GLU A 488 -17.39 9.71 5.29
C GLU A 488 -17.67 8.40 4.55
N GLU A 489 -17.40 8.35 3.25
CA GLU A 489 -17.62 7.13 2.46
C GLU A 489 -16.67 6.00 2.88
N GLN A 490 -15.41 6.31 3.20
CA GLN A 490 -14.48 5.34 3.79
C GLN A 490 -14.93 4.89 5.18
N ALA A 491 -15.57 5.76 5.97
CA ALA A 491 -16.12 5.39 7.28
C ALA A 491 -17.31 4.43 7.17
N LYS A 492 -18.14 4.52 6.12
CA LYS A 492 -19.19 3.52 5.83
C LYS A 492 -18.62 2.15 5.48
N LEU A 493 -17.38 2.10 4.98
CA LEU A 493 -16.63 0.87 4.73
C LEU A 493 -15.81 0.42 5.95
N ALA A 494 -15.56 1.31 6.92
CA ALA A 494 -14.90 1.03 8.18
C ALA A 494 -15.84 0.24 9.13
N PRO A 495 -15.33 -0.54 10.11
CA PRO A 495 -16.18 -1.28 11.03
C PRO A 495 -17.06 -0.31 11.82
N GLU A 496 -18.35 -0.61 11.98
CA GLU A 496 -19.15 0.09 12.98
C GLU A 496 -18.46 -0.05 14.34
N PRO A 497 -18.15 1.04 15.05
CA PRO A 497 -17.95 0.92 16.48
C PRO A 497 -19.27 0.44 17.06
N SER A 498 -19.24 -0.66 17.80
CA SER A 498 -20.37 -1.16 18.56
C SER A 498 -20.97 -0.01 19.38
N ARG A 499 -22.18 0.41 18.98
CA ARG A 499 -22.96 1.43 19.69
C ARG A 499 -23.55 0.79 20.95
N PRO A 500 -23.26 1.28 22.17
CA PRO A 500 -24.08 0.95 23.32
C PRO A 500 -25.39 1.72 23.24
N ALA A 501 -26.48 1.04 23.56
CA ALA A 501 -27.82 1.59 23.64
C ALA A 501 -27.93 2.77 24.63
N ALA A 502 -28.89 3.63 24.34
CA ALA A 502 -29.34 4.83 25.05
C ALA A 502 -29.04 4.95 26.55
N ALA A 503 -28.47 6.10 26.94
CA ALA A 503 -28.84 6.81 28.16
C ALA A 503 -28.72 8.33 27.92
N THR A 504 -29.64 9.06 28.55
CA THR A 504 -30.07 10.43 28.31
C THR A 504 -29.13 11.54 28.81
N SER A 505 -29.07 12.62 28.00
CA SER A 505 -28.90 14.05 28.36
C SER A 505 -27.84 14.51 29.37
N SER A 506 -26.82 15.26 28.88
CA SER A 506 -26.53 16.66 29.27
C SER A 506 -25.42 17.26 28.40
N GLU A 507 -25.56 18.55 28.10
CA GLU A 507 -24.88 19.42 27.14
C GLU A 507 -23.44 19.86 27.54
N PRO A 508 -22.72 20.71 26.77
CA PRO A 508 -21.42 20.42 26.17
C PRO A 508 -20.21 20.98 26.94
N SER A 509 -19.05 20.34 26.83
CA SER A 509 -17.77 20.98 27.16
C SER A 509 -16.76 20.79 26.03
N ALA A 510 -16.32 21.92 25.50
CA ALA A 510 -15.27 22.07 24.53
C ALA A 510 -13.93 21.55 25.09
N ALA A 511 -13.31 20.61 24.37
CA ALA A 511 -11.87 20.38 24.38
C ALA A 511 -11.49 19.75 23.04
N ALA A 512 -11.50 20.59 22.02
CA ALA A 512 -10.83 20.31 20.76
C ALA A 512 -9.31 20.25 20.97
N GLN A 513 -8.67 19.49 20.09
CA GLN A 513 -7.22 19.45 19.81
C GLN A 513 -6.37 18.43 20.58
N SER A 514 -6.39 17.19 20.08
CA SER A 514 -5.13 16.50 19.80
C SER A 514 -5.21 15.93 18.39
N ALA A 515 -4.63 16.67 17.47
CA ALA A 515 -4.55 16.34 16.05
C ALA A 515 -4.09 14.90 15.86
N ALA A 516 -4.93 14.10 15.19
CA ALA A 516 -4.45 12.96 14.43
C ALA A 516 -3.35 13.48 13.50
N GLN A 517 -2.12 13.03 13.70
CA GLN A 517 -1.06 13.28 12.72
C GLN A 517 -1.54 12.71 11.39
N PRO A 518 -1.63 13.52 10.32
CA PRO A 518 -1.92 13.01 9.00
C PRO A 518 -0.78 12.06 8.65
N VAL A 519 -1.12 10.81 8.35
CA VAL A 519 -0.32 10.05 7.39
C VAL A 519 -0.31 10.92 6.14
N GLU A 520 0.81 11.54 5.81
CA GLU A 520 0.97 12.27 4.55
C GLU A 520 0.53 11.32 3.43
N ALA A 521 -0.66 11.57 2.88
CA ALA A 521 -1.05 10.97 1.62
C ALA A 521 0.03 11.41 0.62
N ALA A 522 0.86 10.46 0.18
CA ALA A 522 1.93 10.75 -0.76
C ALA A 522 1.35 11.53 -1.94
N GLU A 523 1.73 12.81 -2.08
CA GLU A 523 1.33 13.64 -3.21
C GLU A 523 1.71 12.93 -4.50
N ALA A 524 0.81 12.95 -5.49
CA ALA A 524 1.08 12.34 -6.78
C ALA A 524 2.33 12.97 -7.41
N ASP A 525 3.25 12.14 -7.89
CA ASP A 525 4.51 12.61 -8.47
C ASP A 525 4.25 13.47 -9.73
N PRO A 526 4.71 14.73 -9.79
CA PRO A 526 4.51 15.60 -10.95
C PRO A 526 4.97 14.98 -12.28
N TRP A 527 5.98 14.11 -12.26
CA TRP A 527 6.44 13.42 -13.47
C TRP A 527 5.37 12.54 -14.11
N ASP A 528 4.45 11.99 -13.30
CA ASP A 528 3.38 11.15 -13.80
C ASP A 528 2.43 11.90 -14.75
N PHE A 529 2.29 13.21 -14.56
CA PHE A 529 1.40 14.07 -15.34
C PHE A 529 2.06 14.70 -16.57
N LEU A 530 3.36 14.51 -16.77
CA LEU A 530 4.01 14.96 -18.00
C LEU A 530 3.63 14.06 -19.19
N ASP A 531 3.71 14.62 -20.39
CA ASP A 531 3.53 13.87 -21.62
C ASP A 531 4.84 13.23 -22.08
N PRO A 532 4.82 11.99 -22.60
CA PRO A 532 6.05 11.35 -23.08
C PRO A 532 6.60 12.06 -24.32
N PHE A 533 7.90 12.37 -24.28
CA PHE A 533 8.62 12.99 -25.39
C PHE A 533 9.39 11.95 -26.21
N ASP A 534 9.12 11.90 -27.52
CA ASP A 534 9.91 11.10 -28.47
C ASP A 534 11.26 11.78 -28.73
N LEU A 535 12.26 11.44 -27.92
CA LEU A 535 13.61 11.97 -28.06
C LEU A 535 14.25 11.53 -29.38
N LEU A 536 14.14 10.25 -29.72
CA LEU A 536 14.87 9.66 -30.85
C LEU A 536 14.40 10.24 -32.17
N GLY A 537 13.09 10.46 -32.33
CA GLY A 537 12.53 11.13 -33.50
C GLY A 537 12.79 12.65 -33.58
N LYS A 538 13.31 13.26 -32.51
CA LYS A 538 13.61 14.70 -32.43
C LYS A 538 15.11 15.02 -32.39
N MET A 539 15.96 13.99 -32.49
CA MET A 539 17.41 14.20 -32.58
C MET A 539 17.80 14.80 -33.94
N PRO A 540 18.82 15.68 -34.00
CA PRO A 540 19.31 16.20 -35.26
C PRO A 540 19.87 15.09 -36.17
N ASP A 541 19.60 15.16 -37.48
CA ASP A 541 20.07 14.18 -38.47
C ASP A 541 21.60 13.98 -38.45
N ALA A 542 22.34 15.05 -38.16
CA ALA A 542 23.80 15.03 -38.10
C ALA A 542 24.37 14.45 -36.80
N PHE A 543 23.53 14.08 -35.82
CA PHE A 543 24.01 13.64 -34.49
C PHE A 543 24.98 12.47 -34.57
N ASP A 544 24.63 11.43 -35.33
CA ASP A 544 25.43 10.21 -35.43
C ASP A 544 26.78 10.45 -36.12
N THR A 545 26.82 11.38 -37.07
CA THR A 545 28.07 11.80 -37.70
C THR A 545 28.92 12.62 -36.74
N ASN A 546 28.30 13.57 -36.02
CA ASN A 546 29.01 14.50 -35.17
C ASN A 546 29.59 13.84 -33.91
N ILE A 547 28.88 12.88 -33.30
CA ILE A 547 29.36 12.18 -32.09
C ILE A 547 30.57 11.28 -32.36
N GLU A 548 30.80 10.86 -33.60
CA GLU A 548 31.95 10.06 -34.03
C GLU A 548 33.08 10.90 -34.66
N SER A 549 32.92 12.22 -34.74
CA SER A 549 33.89 13.11 -35.37
C SER A 549 35.26 13.07 -34.70
N LYS A 550 36.32 13.20 -35.50
CA LYS A 550 37.69 13.39 -35.00
C LYS A 550 37.88 14.72 -34.28
N LYS A 551 37.07 15.74 -34.60
CA LYS A 551 37.11 17.05 -33.94
C LYS A 551 36.28 17.02 -32.66
N TRP A 552 36.93 17.24 -31.52
CA TRP A 552 36.25 17.17 -30.22
C TRP A 552 35.15 18.22 -30.06
N GLN A 553 35.25 19.36 -30.75
CA GLN A 553 34.22 20.40 -30.73
C GLN A 553 32.90 19.93 -31.35
N GLU A 554 32.94 19.17 -32.46
CA GLU A 554 31.74 18.64 -33.11
C GLU A 554 31.05 17.59 -32.21
N ARG A 555 31.83 16.74 -31.53
CA ARG A 555 31.31 15.80 -30.53
C ARG A 555 30.69 16.51 -29.33
N LYS A 556 31.34 17.58 -28.86
CA LYS A 556 30.85 18.43 -27.77
C LYS A 556 29.49 19.03 -28.13
N GLU A 557 29.38 19.67 -29.29
CA GLU A 557 28.16 20.32 -29.77
C GLU A 557 27.00 19.32 -29.92
N ALA A 558 27.27 18.12 -30.44
CA ALA A 558 26.27 17.05 -30.53
C ALA A 558 25.70 16.66 -29.16
N LEU A 559 26.56 16.51 -28.15
CA LEU A 559 26.14 16.17 -26.80
C LEU A 559 25.47 17.33 -26.07
N GLU A 560 25.88 18.58 -26.31
CA GLU A 560 25.18 19.77 -25.78
C GLU A 560 23.75 19.86 -26.31
N GLY A 561 23.54 19.62 -27.61
CA GLY A 561 22.21 19.56 -28.21
C GLY A 561 21.34 18.44 -27.62
N LEU A 562 21.91 17.23 -27.44
CA LEU A 562 21.20 16.12 -26.78
C LEU A 562 20.84 16.45 -25.32
N LEU A 563 21.78 17.03 -24.57
CA LEU A 563 21.54 17.40 -23.18
C LEU A 563 20.46 18.48 -23.04
N GLN A 564 20.40 19.42 -23.98
CA GLN A 564 19.33 20.42 -24.04
C GLN A 564 17.95 19.78 -24.24
N LEU A 565 17.84 18.81 -25.16
CA LEU A 565 16.59 18.06 -25.38
C LEU A 565 16.17 17.29 -24.12
N LEU A 566 17.12 16.61 -23.46
CA LEU A 566 16.86 15.86 -22.23
C LEU A 566 16.42 16.77 -21.06
N SER A 567 17.00 17.97 -20.96
CA SER A 567 16.69 18.92 -19.88
C SER A 567 15.35 19.61 -20.10
N ALA A 568 14.97 19.89 -21.34
CA ALA A 568 13.69 20.48 -21.69
C ALA A 568 12.52 19.48 -21.58
N ASN A 569 12.81 18.17 -21.67
CA ASN A 569 11.80 17.11 -21.75
C ASN A 569 12.05 16.02 -20.69
N PRO A 570 11.63 16.25 -19.43
CA PRO A 570 11.96 15.36 -18.31
C PRO A 570 11.27 13.98 -18.32
N LYS A 571 10.33 13.72 -19.23
CA LYS A 571 9.69 12.41 -19.43
C LYS A 571 9.86 11.94 -20.86
N LEU A 572 10.61 10.86 -21.02
CA LEU A 572 10.92 10.30 -22.34
C LEU A 572 9.93 9.20 -22.71
N ASP A 573 9.70 8.99 -24.00
CA ASP A 573 8.85 7.90 -24.47
C ASP A 573 9.48 6.55 -24.10
N PRO A 574 8.85 5.74 -23.23
CA PRO A 574 9.38 4.44 -22.82
C PRO A 574 9.39 3.39 -23.93
N LYS A 575 8.74 3.65 -25.08
CA LYS A 575 8.70 2.75 -26.24
C LYS A 575 9.90 2.94 -27.18
N GLY A 576 10.69 4.01 -27.00
CA GLY A 576 11.86 4.29 -27.84
C GLY A 576 12.96 3.23 -27.71
N GLY A 577 13.66 2.95 -28.82
CA GLY A 577 14.79 2.01 -28.88
C GLY A 577 16.12 2.65 -28.46
N TYR A 578 16.29 2.99 -27.17
CA TYR A 578 17.45 3.75 -26.69
C TYR A 578 18.80 3.01 -26.69
N GLY A 579 18.83 1.70 -26.94
CA GLY A 579 20.05 0.88 -26.82
C GLY A 579 21.23 1.42 -27.64
N GLY A 580 20.99 1.78 -28.91
CA GLY A 580 22.05 2.33 -29.78
C GLY A 580 22.58 3.69 -29.32
N LEU A 581 21.72 4.55 -28.76
CA LEU A 581 22.12 5.83 -28.19
C LEU A 581 22.94 5.63 -26.91
N VAL A 582 22.49 4.76 -26.01
CA VAL A 582 23.20 4.44 -24.76
C VAL A 582 24.58 3.87 -25.06
N GLU A 583 24.72 2.97 -26.03
CA GLU A 583 26.02 2.39 -26.42
C GLU A 583 27.00 3.46 -26.93
N LYS A 584 26.52 4.41 -27.74
CA LYS A 584 27.34 5.55 -28.21
C LYS A 584 27.80 6.42 -27.04
N LEU A 585 26.91 6.75 -26.11
CA LEU A 585 27.25 7.53 -24.92
C LEU A 585 28.24 6.78 -24.00
N GLN A 586 28.09 5.46 -23.84
CA GLN A 586 29.05 4.63 -23.13
C GLN A 586 30.43 4.68 -23.77
N LYS A 587 30.52 4.54 -25.09
CA LYS A 587 31.80 4.62 -25.83
C LYS A 587 32.47 5.98 -25.66
N VAL A 588 31.72 7.08 -25.76
CA VAL A 588 32.26 8.43 -25.54
C VAL A 588 32.75 8.58 -24.10
N LEU A 589 31.93 8.20 -23.12
CA LEU A 589 32.30 8.28 -21.72
C LEU A 589 33.57 7.44 -21.41
N GLU A 590 33.66 6.24 -21.97
CA GLU A 590 34.77 5.30 -21.75
C GLU A 590 36.06 5.74 -22.46
N LYS A 591 35.98 6.22 -23.71
CA LYS A 591 37.16 6.31 -24.60
C LYS A 591 37.52 7.73 -25.05
N ASP A 592 36.67 8.73 -24.85
CA ASP A 592 36.98 10.09 -25.30
C ASP A 592 38.15 10.69 -24.51
N ALA A 593 39.12 11.23 -25.24
CA ALA A 593 40.30 11.87 -24.67
C ALA A 593 40.01 13.27 -24.08
N ASN A 594 38.93 13.92 -24.50
CA ASN A 594 38.54 15.23 -24.00
C ASN A 594 37.58 15.10 -22.81
N ILE A 595 38.05 15.55 -21.64
CA ILE A 595 37.31 15.47 -20.38
C ILE A 595 35.94 16.16 -20.42
N ASN A 596 35.78 17.24 -21.18
CA ASN A 596 34.51 17.96 -21.29
C ASN A 596 33.49 17.17 -22.12
N VAL A 597 33.94 16.45 -23.14
CA VAL A 597 33.09 15.60 -23.97
C VAL A 597 32.62 14.39 -23.15
N ALA A 598 33.53 13.77 -22.38
CA ALA A 598 33.18 12.71 -21.45
C ALA A 598 32.17 13.17 -20.36
N ALA A 599 32.33 14.40 -19.85
CA ALA A 599 31.42 15.00 -18.87
C ALA A 599 30.01 15.19 -19.43
N LEU A 600 29.88 15.66 -20.67
CA LEU A 600 28.61 15.78 -21.35
C LEU A 600 27.96 14.41 -21.60
N ALA A 601 28.73 13.40 -21.98
CA ALA A 601 28.21 12.04 -22.13
C ALA A 601 27.64 11.50 -20.81
N ALA A 602 28.32 11.73 -19.67
CA ALA A 602 27.81 11.38 -18.36
C ALA A 602 26.48 12.09 -18.04
N ASN A 603 26.38 13.39 -18.32
CA ASN A 603 25.13 14.15 -18.13
C ASN A 603 23.99 13.65 -19.04
N CYS A 604 24.28 13.29 -20.29
CA CYS A 604 23.27 12.72 -21.19
C CYS A 604 22.76 11.36 -20.68
N ILE A 605 23.65 10.49 -20.19
CA ILE A 605 23.25 9.21 -19.56
C ILE A 605 22.38 9.47 -18.33
N ALA A 606 22.74 10.45 -17.50
CA ALA A 606 21.93 10.84 -16.34
C ALA A 606 20.53 11.33 -16.76
N GLY A 607 20.45 12.15 -17.82
CA GLY A 607 19.19 12.63 -18.40
C GLY A 607 18.31 11.48 -18.91
N LEU A 608 18.90 10.49 -19.59
CA LEU A 608 18.19 9.28 -20.02
C LEU A 608 17.67 8.46 -18.83
N ALA A 609 18.49 8.27 -17.80
CA ALA A 609 18.09 7.54 -16.59
C ALA A 609 16.92 8.21 -15.86
N ASN A 610 16.99 9.54 -15.67
CA ASN A 610 15.91 10.32 -15.05
C ASN A 610 14.64 10.34 -15.90
N GLY A 611 14.80 10.44 -17.22
CA GLY A 611 13.69 10.54 -18.17
C GLY A 611 12.93 9.24 -18.42
N LEU A 612 13.61 8.09 -18.33
CA LEU A 612 13.03 6.75 -18.53
C LEU A 612 12.69 6.02 -17.23
N ARG A 613 13.28 6.43 -16.10
CA ARG A 613 13.13 5.81 -14.78
C ARG A 613 13.35 4.29 -14.87
N SER A 614 12.39 3.49 -14.40
CA SER A 614 12.50 2.02 -14.38
C SER A 614 12.75 1.39 -15.77
N LYS A 615 12.44 2.08 -16.88
CA LYS A 615 12.75 1.59 -18.24
C LYS A 615 14.23 1.71 -18.61
N PHE A 616 15.00 2.50 -17.88
CA PHE A 616 16.45 2.57 -18.02
C PHE A 616 17.17 1.39 -17.33
N GLN A 617 16.50 0.66 -16.43
CA GLN A 617 17.09 -0.41 -15.61
C GLN A 617 17.92 -1.41 -16.43
N GLN A 618 17.46 -1.74 -17.64
CA GLN A 618 18.14 -2.66 -18.58
C GLN A 618 19.57 -2.21 -18.96
N PHE A 619 19.86 -0.92 -18.89
CA PHE A 619 21.17 -0.35 -19.21
C PHE A 619 22.05 -0.15 -17.97
N ALA A 620 21.47 -0.19 -16.77
CA ALA A 620 22.19 0.15 -15.54
C ALA A 620 23.43 -0.74 -15.29
N ILE A 621 23.30 -2.05 -15.55
CA ILE A 621 24.39 -3.03 -15.37
C ILE A 621 25.56 -2.80 -16.33
N SER A 622 25.31 -2.33 -17.56
CA SER A 622 26.38 -2.06 -18.52
C SER A 622 27.00 -0.67 -18.33
N VAL A 623 26.23 0.31 -17.85
CA VAL A 623 26.66 1.70 -17.66
C VAL A 623 27.47 1.88 -16.37
N ALA A 624 27.02 1.29 -15.26
CA ALA A 624 27.64 1.51 -13.95
C ALA A 624 29.14 1.15 -13.87
N PRO A 625 29.63 0.04 -14.45
CA PRO A 625 31.06 -0.30 -14.40
C PRO A 625 31.95 0.75 -15.09
N ILE A 626 31.47 1.34 -16.19
CA ILE A 626 32.18 2.38 -16.94
C ILE A 626 32.31 3.64 -16.07
N ILE A 627 31.24 4.04 -15.38
CA ILE A 627 31.25 5.19 -14.48
C ILE A 627 32.24 4.97 -13.33
N PHE A 628 32.19 3.79 -12.68
CA PHE A 628 33.10 3.49 -11.58
C PHE A 628 34.58 3.48 -12.01
N GLU A 629 34.90 2.91 -13.16
CA GLU A 629 36.26 2.92 -13.71
C GLU A 629 36.72 4.35 -14.05
N LYS A 630 35.80 5.25 -14.43
CA LYS A 630 36.10 6.66 -14.74
C LYS A 630 36.34 7.54 -13.51
N PHE A 631 35.98 7.11 -12.30
CA PHE A 631 36.33 7.81 -11.06
C PHE A 631 37.84 7.87 -10.73
N LYS A 632 38.70 7.28 -11.58
CA LYS A 632 40.14 7.59 -11.58
C LYS A 632 40.43 9.06 -11.86
N GLU A 633 39.51 9.76 -12.53
CA GLU A 633 39.60 11.19 -12.76
C GLU A 633 39.12 12.02 -11.56
N LYS A 634 39.97 12.97 -11.14
CA LYS A 634 39.78 13.75 -9.91
C LYS A 634 39.21 15.14 -10.15
N LYS A 635 39.30 15.64 -11.39
CA LYS A 635 38.87 16.99 -11.73
C LYS A 635 37.34 17.10 -11.57
N PRO A 636 36.83 18.09 -10.81
CA PRO A 636 35.38 18.28 -10.62
C PRO A 636 34.60 18.32 -11.94
N THR A 637 35.21 18.88 -13.00
CA THR A 637 34.66 18.95 -14.36
C THR A 637 34.11 17.63 -14.90
N LEU A 638 34.71 16.49 -14.55
CA LEU A 638 34.18 15.17 -14.90
C LEU A 638 33.67 14.40 -13.69
N ARG A 639 34.32 14.52 -12.53
CA ARG A 639 33.90 13.83 -11.30
C ARG A 639 32.45 14.14 -10.94
N ASP A 640 32.02 15.39 -11.01
CA ASP A 640 30.68 15.79 -10.57
C ASP A 640 29.59 15.28 -11.53
N PRO A 641 29.76 15.37 -12.87
CA PRO A 641 28.90 14.67 -13.83
C PRO A 641 28.84 13.15 -13.64
N LEU A 642 29.97 12.49 -13.34
CA LEU A 642 29.98 11.05 -13.05
C LEU A 642 29.18 10.71 -11.79
N VAL A 643 29.28 11.54 -10.75
CA VAL A 643 28.48 11.41 -9.51
C VAL A 643 26.99 11.54 -9.81
N ALA A 644 26.58 12.60 -10.52
CA ALA A 644 25.18 12.78 -10.90
C ALA A 644 24.67 11.62 -11.77
N CYS A 645 25.52 11.12 -12.67
CA CYS A 645 25.21 10.00 -13.55
C CYS A 645 24.99 8.70 -12.77
N ILE A 646 25.89 8.30 -11.89
CA ILE A 646 25.70 7.05 -11.14
C ILE A 646 24.51 7.13 -10.17
N ASP A 647 24.26 8.31 -9.59
CA ASP A 647 23.12 8.54 -8.70
C ASP A 647 21.78 8.43 -9.48
N ALA A 648 21.72 8.96 -10.71
CA ALA A 648 20.57 8.77 -11.59
C ALA A 648 20.41 7.31 -12.02
N VAL A 649 21.50 6.63 -12.37
CA VAL A 649 21.48 5.21 -12.79
C VAL A 649 20.99 4.29 -11.67
N VAL A 650 21.50 4.44 -10.43
CA VAL A 650 21.07 3.60 -9.31
C VAL A 650 19.59 3.82 -8.98
N ALA A 651 19.04 5.03 -9.16
CA ALA A 651 17.63 5.31 -8.95
C ALA A 651 16.70 4.56 -9.92
N THR A 652 17.22 4.01 -11.02
CA THR A 652 16.46 3.21 -11.99
C THR A 652 16.47 1.71 -11.70
N THR A 653 17.30 1.26 -10.76
CA THR A 653 17.49 -0.15 -10.42
C THR A 653 17.56 -0.33 -8.91
N SER A 654 17.87 -1.53 -8.42
CA SER A 654 18.17 -1.75 -7.01
C SER A 654 19.68 -1.73 -6.75
N LEU A 655 20.07 -1.32 -5.54
CA LEU A 655 21.48 -1.42 -5.12
C LEU A 655 21.97 -2.89 -5.14
N GLU A 656 21.07 -3.84 -4.86
CA GLU A 656 21.34 -5.28 -4.96
C GLU A 656 21.76 -5.68 -6.39
N ALA A 657 21.07 -5.16 -7.42
CA ALA A 657 21.41 -5.44 -8.82
C ALA A 657 22.78 -4.87 -9.23
N LEU A 658 23.30 -3.85 -8.53
CA LEU A 658 24.63 -3.29 -8.75
C LEU A 658 25.70 -3.87 -7.81
N GLY A 659 25.34 -4.79 -6.92
CA GLY A 659 26.20 -5.25 -5.81
C GLY A 659 27.57 -5.73 -6.25
N GLU A 660 27.64 -6.66 -7.20
CA GLU A 660 28.93 -7.18 -7.70
C GLU A 660 29.79 -6.11 -8.37
N ILE A 661 29.16 -5.18 -9.08
CA ILE A 661 29.84 -4.06 -9.75
C ILE A 661 30.48 -3.13 -8.71
N VAL A 662 29.74 -2.83 -7.64
CA VAL A 662 30.22 -2.00 -6.54
C VAL A 662 31.38 -2.68 -5.81
N LEU A 663 31.26 -3.98 -5.51
CA LEU A 663 32.33 -4.76 -4.87
C LEU A 663 33.60 -4.81 -5.74
N ALA A 664 33.43 -5.00 -7.05
CA ALA A 664 34.54 -4.96 -8.00
C ALA A 664 35.22 -3.58 -8.02
N ALA A 665 34.45 -2.49 -7.99
CA ALA A 665 34.98 -1.13 -7.93
C ALA A 665 35.74 -0.84 -6.61
N LEU A 666 35.22 -1.28 -5.46
CA LEU A 666 35.89 -1.17 -4.16
C LEU A 666 37.19 -1.98 -4.09
N SER A 667 37.31 -3.05 -4.89
CA SER A 667 38.50 -3.89 -4.94
C SER A 667 39.62 -3.30 -5.80
N LYS A 668 39.36 -2.24 -6.60
CA LYS A 668 40.37 -1.63 -7.48
C LYS A 668 41.50 -0.98 -6.69
N PRO A 669 42.77 -1.04 -7.16
CA PRO A 669 43.89 -0.44 -6.44
C PRO A 669 43.87 1.10 -6.42
N ASN A 670 43.15 1.76 -7.32
CA ASN A 670 43.10 3.22 -7.42
C ASN A 670 42.33 3.84 -6.23
N PRO A 671 42.97 4.71 -5.41
CA PRO A 671 42.31 5.31 -4.25
C PRO A 671 41.13 6.24 -4.60
N SER A 672 41.16 6.89 -5.76
CA SER A 672 40.10 7.80 -6.21
C SER A 672 38.82 7.03 -6.53
N ILE A 673 38.94 5.89 -7.21
CA ILE A 673 37.81 4.99 -7.50
C ILE A 673 37.15 4.55 -6.19
N LYS A 674 37.95 4.01 -5.26
CA LYS A 674 37.47 3.61 -3.92
C LYS A 674 36.72 4.72 -3.20
N THR A 675 37.33 5.90 -3.11
CA THR A 675 36.74 7.06 -2.42
C THR A 675 35.39 7.46 -3.03
N GLN A 676 35.29 7.51 -4.36
CA GLN A 676 34.03 7.88 -5.02
C GLN A 676 32.96 6.78 -4.89
N THR A 677 33.35 5.51 -4.94
CA THR A 677 32.44 4.39 -4.70
C THR A 677 31.90 4.39 -3.26
N ASP A 678 32.75 4.68 -2.26
CA ASP A 678 32.31 4.84 -0.86
C ASP A 678 31.33 6.01 -0.70
N LEU A 679 31.61 7.14 -1.35
CA LEU A 679 30.71 8.31 -1.32
C LEU A 679 29.39 8.02 -2.04
N PHE A 680 29.42 7.25 -3.13
CA PHE A 680 28.21 6.76 -3.81
C PHE A 680 27.37 5.88 -2.88
N LEU A 681 27.99 4.92 -2.19
CA LEU A 681 27.29 4.09 -1.20
C LEU A 681 26.67 4.94 -0.10
N LYS A 682 27.42 5.91 0.45
CA LYS A 682 26.90 6.85 1.44
C LYS A 682 25.66 7.58 0.94
N ARG A 683 25.71 8.18 -0.27
CA ARG A 683 24.55 8.90 -0.84
C ARG A 683 23.36 7.98 -1.07
N THR A 684 23.61 6.77 -1.58
CA THR A 684 22.57 5.78 -1.82
C THR A 684 21.90 5.35 -0.52
N PHE A 685 22.68 5.01 0.52
CA PHE A 685 22.14 4.64 1.83
C PHE A 685 21.40 5.78 2.54
N MET A 686 21.81 7.03 2.34
CA MET A 686 21.08 8.19 2.86
C MET A 686 19.68 8.36 2.23
N GLY A 687 19.48 7.86 1.01
CA GLY A 687 18.17 7.82 0.34
C GLY A 687 17.30 6.63 0.75
N LEU A 688 17.84 5.68 1.52
CA LEU A 688 17.12 4.49 1.97
C LEU A 688 16.59 4.68 3.39
N ASN A 689 15.39 4.15 3.64
CA ASN A 689 14.76 4.12 4.95
C ASN A 689 14.49 2.66 5.36
N SER A 690 13.94 2.48 6.56
CA SER A 690 13.67 1.15 7.12
C SER A 690 12.78 0.25 6.25
N GLN A 691 12.03 0.80 5.31
CA GLN A 691 11.17 0.07 4.37
C GLN A 691 11.82 -0.16 3.00
N THR A 692 12.71 0.74 2.55
CA THR A 692 13.36 0.68 1.22
C THR A 692 14.75 0.04 1.22
N MET A 693 15.31 -0.26 2.40
CA MET A 693 16.59 -0.96 2.53
C MET A 693 16.61 -2.33 1.80
N PRO A 694 17.61 -2.60 0.93
CA PRO A 694 17.81 -3.91 0.32
C PRO A 694 17.92 -5.01 1.37
N LYS A 695 17.17 -6.09 1.19
CA LYS A 695 16.97 -7.15 2.20
C LYS A 695 18.00 -8.29 2.11
N ARG A 696 18.96 -8.22 1.21
CA ARG A 696 20.05 -9.20 1.06
C ARG A 696 21.41 -8.52 1.07
N HIS A 697 22.34 -9.17 1.79
CA HIS A 697 23.73 -8.77 2.00
C HIS A 697 24.63 -9.23 0.86
#